data_AF-A0A8J5HYI1-F1
#
_entry.id   AF-A0A8J5HYI1-F1
#
_cell.length_a   1.000
_cell.length_b   1.000
_cell.length_c   1.000
_cell.angle_alpha   90.00
_cell.angle_beta   90.00
_cell.angle_gamma   90.00
#
_symmetry.space_group_name_H-M   'P 1'
#
loop_
_entity.id
_entity.type
_entity.pdbx_description
1 polymer ?
#
loop_
_entity_poly.entity_id
_entity_poly.type
_entity_poly.pdbx_seq_one_letter_code
_entity_poly.pdbx_strand_id
1 'polypeptide(L)'
;MGSVSPSSLMDIFNLLKACCSPSCNYIMTYEGTFSSLASEVGQLKDKSSDVKRDIEAATRDGQTPRSEVLGWLSSVQDMEGEAESIERKYNQKIKCLCSFPLNVCSAYRLRNRAEAALATIRELKQSVEFTKLADNLNLTRSIKMPTTKTIGMDKVFEELQRHAKDDSLSVIGIHGMGGVGKTALLRRFNNDFPSETEADVVIFLELSIDYKLEEVQKSLFDRLSLTWQDEVTHRDRATKLFRVLSTLKFILLLDNLWEPLNYQVVGIPLPAPPSKCKIIFTTRTEDTCSHMGTEKMIKMECLEEEAAWNLFRNSARMDVIDADKNVRIEARDLVKECSGLPAALIVLAQAMAPKKTWEEWMHALTIMKDTPHQLPGMTNNVFSILKLSYDRLSSDNMRVCASYGVLFIKGSWIGKYNIRNSWIGEGIIDNVQNVMDADHKTQFLLGILHAASLTVRVHDDYFTMHPMTRAMILWNVSAGRRRTNGWCGIGSGSKKHRQLRNGEMQRELHLKIPNGFFLHMPLLRILDLQNTSIEELPVSIGNLVQLHFLELSRTRITSLPKEMAALVNLKYLSLAFMKYLRIIPDQLISSLRELQWLIMMDSYSGWKEGQSCEGGVSFEELESLKRLKVIGMTVSTLAALQNLCDSPRLAPLTHWLHIEGCPDLTMFNIPSMDFHAETMSSLGQIQLHAMSELEEVVIGNRQPILLPLQDLQLSSLPKAKLVWRAMFPNTLRELKIEGCGAIDRLIKLEGEANGSGETVITIFPDLHTMVLRRLPELKSLSDGERILIFPSLKTIKVEDCPKLTKLMLVADGLKEIECERSWWEQLNWGDERTKSFQHLYKPMYID
;
A
#
# COMPACT_ATOMS: atom_id res chain seq x y z
N MET A 1 -12.47 66.04 117.10
CA MET A 1 -13.49 65.02 116.81
C MET A 1 -13.87 65.21 115.34
N GLY A 2 -13.25 64.45 114.45
CA GLY A 2 -13.22 64.82 113.03
C GLY A 2 -14.13 63.95 112.17
N SER A 3 -15.34 64.45 111.89
CA SER A 3 -16.14 64.03 110.73
C SER A 3 -15.43 64.46 109.44
N VAL A 4 -15.19 63.53 108.51
CA VAL A 4 -14.77 63.82 107.14
C VAL A 4 -15.71 63.14 106.15
N SER A 5 -16.01 63.87 105.09
CA SER A 5 -17.14 63.85 104.16
C SER A 5 -16.95 62.91 102.95
N PRO A 6 -18.01 62.64 102.17
CA PRO A 6 -18.04 61.65 101.08
C PRO A 6 -17.54 62.19 99.73
N SER A 7 -16.35 62.81 99.69
CA SER A 7 -15.72 63.29 98.45
C SER A 7 -14.66 62.35 97.86
N SER A 8 -14.24 61.29 98.56
CA SER A 8 -13.07 60.50 98.14
C SER A 8 -13.30 59.36 97.13
N LEU A 9 -14.54 59.10 96.67
CA LEU A 9 -14.82 58.04 95.68
C LEU A 9 -14.97 58.54 94.23
N MET A 10 -15.46 59.77 94.02
CA MET A 10 -15.55 60.37 92.67
C MET A 10 -14.21 60.90 92.17
N ASP A 11 -13.30 61.31 93.06
CA ASP A 11 -11.98 61.77 92.67
C ASP A 11 -11.08 60.63 92.19
N ILE A 12 -11.19 59.43 92.77
CA ILE A 12 -10.44 58.24 92.31
C ILE A 12 -10.96 57.76 90.94
N PHE A 13 -12.28 57.82 90.71
CA PHE A 13 -12.88 57.47 89.41
C PHE A 13 -12.51 58.48 88.31
N ASN A 14 -12.40 59.77 88.63
CA ASN A 14 -11.96 60.80 87.69
C ASN A 14 -10.43 60.83 87.47
N LEU A 15 -9.62 60.48 88.48
CA LEU A 15 -8.17 60.30 88.33
C LEU A 15 -7.81 59.07 87.47
N LEU A 16 -8.56 57.96 87.58
CA LEU A 16 -8.42 56.80 86.69
C LEU A 16 -8.86 57.11 85.24
N LYS A 17 -9.84 58.01 85.05
CA LYS A 17 -10.25 58.49 83.71
C LYS A 17 -9.24 59.47 83.09
N ALA A 18 -8.53 60.25 83.91
CA ALA A 18 -7.53 61.22 83.47
C ALA A 18 -6.13 60.60 83.22
N CYS A 19 -5.73 59.55 83.95
CA CYS A 19 -4.44 58.86 83.74
C CYS A 19 -4.43 57.88 82.55
N CYS A 20 -5.59 57.51 82.01
CA CYS A 20 -5.68 56.58 80.87
C CYS A 20 -6.14 57.22 79.55
N SER A 21 -6.33 58.54 79.46
CA SER A 21 -6.89 59.16 78.25
C SER A 21 -5.94 59.19 77.03
N PRO A 22 -4.60 59.36 77.15
CA PRO A 22 -3.71 59.24 75.99
C PRO A 22 -3.44 57.78 75.63
N SER A 23 -3.33 56.89 76.63
CA SER A 23 -2.99 55.47 76.46
C SER A 23 -4.16 54.62 75.97
N CYS A 24 -5.40 54.88 76.41
CA CYS A 24 -6.58 54.21 75.86
C CYS A 24 -6.93 54.72 74.47
N ASN A 25 -6.72 56.01 74.15
CA ASN A 25 -6.91 56.50 72.78
C ASN A 25 -5.80 55.98 71.86
N TYR A 26 -4.57 55.82 72.36
CA TYR A 26 -3.48 55.15 71.65
C TYR A 26 -3.79 53.66 71.42
N ILE A 27 -4.27 52.90 72.41
CA ILE A 27 -4.63 51.46 72.26
C ILE A 27 -5.90 51.25 71.42
N MET A 28 -6.94 52.08 71.55
CA MET A 28 -8.16 51.99 70.74
C MET A 28 -7.92 52.37 69.27
N THR A 29 -7.05 53.36 69.00
CA THR A 29 -6.60 53.63 67.61
C THR A 29 -5.66 52.54 67.11
N TYR A 30 -4.85 51.93 67.99
CA TYR A 30 -3.96 50.82 67.65
C TYR A 30 -4.74 49.58 67.19
N GLU A 31 -5.75 49.13 67.95
CA GLU A 31 -6.62 48.00 67.60
C GLU A 31 -7.51 48.29 66.37
N GLY A 32 -7.95 49.55 66.23
CA GLY A 32 -8.65 50.04 65.04
C GLY A 32 -7.86 49.90 63.73
N THR A 33 -6.54 50.13 63.74
CA THR A 33 -5.70 49.99 62.54
C THR A 33 -5.56 48.53 62.12
N PHE A 34 -5.34 47.59 63.05
CA PHE A 34 -5.18 46.16 62.69
C PHE A 34 -6.51 45.51 62.30
N SER A 35 -7.62 45.87 62.96
CA SER A 35 -8.97 45.42 62.54
C SER A 35 -9.34 45.97 61.16
N SER A 36 -8.99 47.23 60.86
CA SER A 36 -9.14 47.78 59.51
C SER A 36 -8.24 47.07 58.51
N LEU A 37 -7.00 46.74 58.84
CA LEU A 37 -6.09 45.99 57.96
C LEU A 37 -6.65 44.59 57.66
N ALA A 38 -7.09 43.85 58.68
CA ALA A 38 -7.68 42.52 58.52
C ALA A 38 -8.95 42.55 57.62
N SER A 39 -9.82 43.55 57.83
CA SER A 39 -11.02 43.74 57.01
C SER A 39 -10.69 44.08 55.55
N GLU A 40 -9.73 44.98 55.32
CA GLU A 40 -9.34 45.41 53.97
C GLU A 40 -8.63 44.28 53.20
N VAL A 41 -7.77 43.50 53.87
CA VAL A 41 -7.12 42.31 53.31
C VAL A 41 -8.16 41.24 52.96
N GLY A 42 -9.14 41.00 53.82
CA GLY A 42 -10.24 40.07 53.54
C GLY A 42 -10.99 40.44 52.26
N GLN A 43 -11.37 41.71 52.12
CA GLN A 43 -12.06 42.19 50.91
C GLN A 43 -11.17 42.14 49.65
N LEU A 44 -9.86 42.40 49.77
CA LEU A 44 -8.93 42.27 48.65
C LEU A 44 -8.76 40.80 48.22
N LYS A 45 -8.76 39.88 49.19
CA LYS A 45 -8.68 38.43 48.96
C LYS A 45 -9.93 37.89 48.27
N ASP A 46 -11.12 38.36 48.65
CA ASP A 46 -12.37 38.02 47.98
C ASP A 46 -12.34 38.46 46.50
N LYS A 47 -11.96 39.73 46.24
CA LYS A 47 -11.79 40.25 44.87
C LYS A 47 -10.75 39.48 44.06
N SER A 48 -9.61 39.14 44.67
CA SER A 48 -8.55 38.34 44.03
C SER A 48 -9.03 36.94 43.68
N SER A 49 -9.84 36.33 44.53
CA SER A 49 -10.45 35.01 44.29
C SER A 49 -11.44 35.06 43.13
N ASP A 50 -12.23 36.12 43.02
CA ASP A 50 -13.14 36.34 41.88
C ASP A 50 -12.36 36.52 40.57
N VAL A 51 -11.32 37.36 40.57
CA VAL A 51 -10.44 37.55 39.40
C VAL A 51 -9.75 36.24 39.00
N LYS A 52 -9.27 35.44 39.95
CA LYS A 52 -8.71 34.10 39.68
C LYS A 52 -9.73 33.18 39.02
N ARG A 53 -10.96 33.14 39.53
CA ARG A 53 -12.05 32.32 38.96
C ARG A 53 -12.42 32.76 37.54
N ASP A 54 -12.41 34.05 37.26
CA ASP A 54 -12.69 34.60 35.94
C ASP A 54 -11.54 34.33 34.96
N ILE A 55 -10.29 34.40 35.41
CA ILE A 55 -9.12 33.96 34.64
C ILE A 55 -9.19 32.46 34.36
N GLU A 56 -9.56 31.63 35.35
CA GLU A 56 -9.73 30.20 35.16
C GLU A 56 -10.88 29.90 34.18
N ALA A 57 -11.95 30.68 34.19
CA ALA A 57 -13.01 30.59 33.19
C ALA A 57 -12.50 30.97 31.79
N ALA A 58 -11.84 32.12 31.65
CA ALA A 58 -11.25 32.57 30.38
C ALA A 58 -10.19 31.59 29.85
N THR A 59 -9.38 31.00 30.73
CA THR A 59 -8.38 29.98 30.39
C THR A 59 -9.04 28.65 29.99
N ARG A 60 -10.19 28.30 30.59
CA ARG A 60 -11.03 27.17 30.14
C ARG A 60 -11.65 27.41 28.77
N ASP A 61 -11.84 28.67 28.40
CA ASP A 61 -12.32 29.11 27.08
C ASP A 61 -11.17 29.38 26.08
N GLY A 62 -9.93 29.04 26.46
CA GLY A 62 -8.77 29.10 25.56
C GLY A 62 -8.11 30.47 25.44
N GLN A 63 -8.43 31.43 26.29
CA GLN A 63 -7.82 32.77 26.29
C GLN A 63 -6.56 32.81 27.18
N THR A 64 -5.68 33.78 26.92
CA THR A 64 -4.45 33.99 27.69
C THR A 64 -4.59 35.16 28.66
N PRO A 65 -4.28 34.99 29.97
CA PRO A 65 -4.39 36.06 30.95
C PRO A 65 -3.41 37.21 30.64
N ARG A 66 -3.83 38.46 30.87
CA ARG A 66 -2.95 39.62 30.66
C ARG A 66 -1.85 39.72 31.72
N SER A 67 -0.66 40.16 31.30
CA SER A 67 0.49 40.34 32.19
C SER A 67 0.22 41.32 33.34
N GLU A 68 -0.58 42.36 33.10
CA GLU A 68 -1.00 43.34 34.11
C GLU A 68 -1.85 42.69 35.22
N VAL A 69 -2.76 41.79 34.84
CA VAL A 69 -3.63 41.07 35.77
C VAL A 69 -2.82 40.06 36.59
N LEU A 70 -1.87 39.37 35.96
CA LEU A 70 -0.94 38.47 36.65
C LEU A 70 -0.02 39.22 37.63
N GLY A 71 0.49 40.39 37.23
CA GLY A 71 1.29 41.26 38.08
C GLY A 71 0.50 41.79 39.28
N TRP A 72 -0.79 42.13 39.08
CA TRP A 72 -1.69 42.51 40.15
C TRP A 72 -1.93 41.35 41.14
N LEU A 73 -2.21 40.14 40.64
CA LEU A 73 -2.39 38.96 41.50
C LEU A 73 -1.15 38.64 42.33
N SER A 74 0.05 38.77 41.74
CA SER A 74 1.32 38.62 42.48
C SER A 74 1.44 39.67 43.59
N SER A 75 1.13 40.94 43.27
CA SER A 75 1.15 42.04 44.24
C SER A 75 0.16 41.83 45.40
N VAL A 76 -1.02 41.27 45.11
CA VAL A 76 -1.99 40.89 46.15
C VAL A 76 -1.42 39.80 47.05
N GLN A 77 -0.80 38.77 46.47
CA GLN A 77 -0.22 37.66 47.24
C GLN A 77 0.94 38.13 48.14
N ASP A 78 1.77 39.05 47.68
CA ASP A 78 2.81 39.68 48.49
C ASP A 78 2.21 40.48 49.66
N MET A 79 1.14 41.23 49.41
CA MET A 79 0.44 42.00 50.45
C MET A 79 -0.31 41.11 51.45
N GLU A 80 -0.86 39.98 51.02
CA GLU A 80 -1.43 38.96 51.91
C GLU A 80 -0.35 38.42 52.87
N GLY A 81 0.82 38.03 52.33
CA GLY A 81 1.94 37.55 53.15
C GLY A 81 2.48 38.61 54.12
N GLU A 82 2.52 39.88 53.68
CA GLU A 82 2.92 41.00 54.52
C GLU A 82 1.90 41.27 55.64
N ALA A 83 0.60 41.23 55.34
CA ALA A 83 -0.45 41.38 56.34
C ALA A 83 -0.44 40.26 57.38
N GLU A 84 -0.27 39.00 56.96
CA GLU A 84 -0.12 37.85 57.87
C GLU A 84 1.12 37.97 58.77
N SER A 85 2.22 38.50 58.24
CA SER A 85 3.46 38.78 58.99
C SER A 85 3.23 39.85 60.06
N ILE A 86 2.51 40.91 59.71
CA ILE A 86 2.11 41.99 60.62
C ILE A 86 1.16 41.47 61.71
N GLU A 87 0.16 40.68 61.34
CA GLU A 87 -0.82 40.08 62.25
C GLU A 87 -0.17 39.09 63.23
N ARG A 88 0.72 38.21 62.74
CA ARG A 88 1.51 37.32 63.62
C ARG A 88 2.31 38.10 64.66
N LYS A 89 2.98 39.17 64.25
CA LYS A 89 3.76 40.03 65.15
C LYS A 89 2.88 40.80 66.14
N TYR A 90 1.67 41.18 65.73
CA TYR A 90 0.67 41.79 66.59
C TYR A 90 0.16 40.81 67.65
N ASN A 91 -0.27 39.62 67.23
CA ASN A 91 -0.80 38.56 68.11
C ASN A 91 0.25 38.01 69.09
N GLN A 92 1.52 37.90 68.67
CA GLN A 92 2.63 37.55 69.57
C GLN A 92 2.86 38.60 70.66
N LYS A 93 2.66 39.89 70.34
CA LYS A 93 2.82 40.99 71.32
C LYS A 93 1.62 41.12 72.26
N ILE A 94 0.40 40.85 71.80
CA ILE A 94 -0.81 40.86 72.66
C ILE A 94 -0.83 39.70 73.65
N LYS A 95 -0.37 38.50 73.26
CA LYS A 95 -0.25 37.36 74.19
C LYS A 95 0.76 37.57 75.33
N CYS A 96 1.60 38.60 75.26
CA CYS A 96 2.63 38.91 76.26
C CYS A 96 2.24 40.05 77.22
N LEU A 97 0.94 40.37 77.34
CA LEU A 97 0.40 41.45 78.21
C LEU A 97 0.52 41.20 79.73
N CYS A 98 1.26 40.17 80.18
CA CYS A 98 1.44 39.89 81.60
C CYS A 98 2.77 40.40 82.21
N SER A 99 3.73 40.92 81.42
CA SER A 99 5.00 41.40 81.99
C SER A 99 5.67 42.48 81.12
N PHE A 100 5.84 43.69 81.69
CA PHE A 100 6.68 44.82 81.25
C PHE A 100 6.15 45.77 80.14
N PRO A 101 6.53 47.07 80.18
CA PRO A 101 5.89 48.14 79.43
C PRO A 101 6.20 48.02 77.93
N LEU A 102 5.16 48.20 77.11
CA LEU A 102 5.23 48.29 75.65
C LEU A 102 6.42 49.15 75.23
N ASN A 103 7.38 48.56 74.52
CA ASN A 103 8.41 49.30 73.81
C ASN A 103 7.73 50.10 72.69
N VAL A 104 7.31 51.33 73.02
CA VAL A 104 6.48 52.24 72.20
C VAL A 104 7.08 52.41 70.80
N CYS A 105 8.40 52.42 70.66
CA CYS A 105 9.07 52.52 69.36
C CYS A 105 8.81 51.30 68.46
N SER A 106 8.75 50.09 69.03
CA SER A 106 8.49 48.86 68.26
C SER A 106 7.02 48.70 67.89
N ALA A 107 6.12 49.25 68.70
CA ALA A 107 4.69 49.30 68.45
C ALA A 107 4.37 50.35 67.37
N TYR A 108 4.95 51.54 67.50
CA TYR A 108 4.88 52.62 66.51
C TYR A 108 5.40 52.18 65.13
N ARG A 109 6.54 51.48 65.06
CA ARG A 109 7.06 50.92 63.79
C ARG A 109 6.11 49.88 63.17
N LEU A 110 5.48 49.03 63.99
CA LEU A 110 4.53 48.03 63.49
C LEU A 110 3.23 48.68 63.01
N ARG A 111 2.75 49.73 63.70
CA ARG A 111 1.60 50.54 63.27
C ARG A 111 1.88 51.27 61.95
N ASN A 112 3.01 51.95 61.81
CA ASN A 112 3.38 52.62 60.56
C ASN A 112 3.51 51.62 59.40
N ARG A 113 3.98 50.40 59.67
CA ARG A 113 4.04 49.32 58.68
C ARG A 113 2.64 48.82 58.30
N ALA A 114 1.72 48.71 59.27
CA ALA A 114 0.31 48.39 59.02
C ALA A 114 -0.43 49.51 58.28
N GLU A 115 -0.18 50.78 58.59
CA GLU A 115 -0.72 51.95 57.89
C GLU A 115 -0.20 52.04 56.45
N ALA A 116 1.09 51.78 56.23
CA ALA A 116 1.68 51.70 54.89
C ALA A 116 1.07 50.55 54.08
N ALA A 117 0.96 49.35 54.67
CA ALA A 117 0.31 48.21 54.03
C ALA A 117 -1.16 48.49 53.71
N LEU A 118 -1.91 49.12 54.63
CA LEU A 118 -3.29 49.57 54.42
C LEU A 118 -3.42 50.54 53.23
N ALA A 119 -2.50 51.49 53.10
CA ALA A 119 -2.50 52.42 51.99
C ALA A 119 -2.30 51.69 50.65
N THR A 120 -1.32 50.79 50.57
CA THR A 120 -1.05 49.98 49.37
C THR A 120 -2.22 49.03 49.04
N ILE A 121 -2.84 48.40 50.03
CA ILE A 121 -4.02 47.54 49.82
C ILE A 121 -5.20 48.35 49.27
N ARG A 122 -5.44 49.56 49.77
CA ARG A 122 -6.50 50.42 49.26
C ARG A 122 -6.25 50.85 47.82
N GLU A 123 -5.00 51.14 47.47
CA GLU A 123 -4.59 51.44 46.11
C GLU A 123 -4.81 50.24 45.18
N LEU A 124 -4.34 49.04 45.57
CA LEU A 124 -4.57 47.79 44.84
C LEU A 124 -6.05 47.44 44.69
N LYS A 125 -6.90 47.80 45.66
CA LYS A 125 -8.36 47.60 45.60
C LYS A 125 -9.06 48.52 44.61
N GLN A 126 -8.49 49.71 44.36
CA GLN A 126 -8.98 50.65 43.36
C GLN A 126 -8.50 50.27 41.96
N SER A 127 -7.34 49.63 41.83
CA SER A 127 -6.77 49.20 40.55
C SER A 127 -7.38 47.90 39.98
N VAL A 128 -8.50 47.39 40.53
CA VAL A 128 -9.11 46.10 40.13
C VAL A 128 -10.03 46.21 38.90
N GLU A 129 -10.31 47.41 38.41
CA GLU A 129 -11.20 47.64 37.27
C GLU A 129 -10.50 47.33 35.93
N PHE A 130 -10.24 46.04 35.67
CA PHE A 130 -9.77 45.58 34.38
C PHE A 130 -10.94 45.55 33.38
N THR A 131 -10.84 46.33 32.31
CA THR A 131 -11.81 46.29 31.20
C THR A 131 -11.79 44.98 30.43
N LYS A 132 -10.67 44.24 30.47
CA LYS A 132 -10.50 42.92 29.86
C LYS A 132 -9.44 42.10 30.62
N LEU A 133 -9.80 40.90 31.07
CA LEU A 133 -8.95 40.06 31.93
C LEU A 133 -8.00 39.14 31.15
N ALA A 134 -8.39 38.73 29.95
CA ALA A 134 -7.63 37.83 29.09
C ALA A 134 -7.77 38.26 27.62
N ASP A 135 -6.74 37.99 26.82
CA ASP A 135 -6.78 38.22 25.39
C ASP A 135 -7.04 36.94 24.60
N ASN A 136 -7.63 37.10 23.42
CA ASN A 136 -7.75 36.01 22.46
C ASN A 136 -6.36 35.53 22.05
N LEU A 137 -6.26 34.24 21.74
CA LEU A 137 -5.04 33.62 21.24
C LEU A 137 -4.46 34.41 20.05
N ASN A 138 -3.32 35.06 20.26
CA ASN A 138 -2.59 35.73 19.19
C ASN A 138 -1.72 34.70 18.43
N LEU A 139 -2.35 33.95 17.54
CA LEU A 139 -1.70 32.88 16.78
C LEU A 139 -1.02 33.45 15.54
N THR A 140 0.26 33.11 15.38
CA THR A 140 0.93 33.29 14.08
C THR A 140 0.29 32.34 13.08
N ARG A 141 -0.09 32.85 11.91
CA ARG A 141 -0.84 32.09 10.88
C ARG A 141 -0.13 30.80 10.49
N SER A 142 1.16 30.86 10.18
CA SER A 142 2.00 29.69 9.95
C SER A 142 3.41 29.90 10.51
N ILE A 143 4.10 28.81 10.81
CA ILE A 143 5.52 28.81 11.17
C ILE A 143 6.28 28.34 9.93
N LYS A 144 7.25 29.13 9.44
CA LYS A 144 8.04 28.74 8.27
C LYS A 144 8.86 27.49 8.57
N MET A 145 8.74 26.49 7.71
CA MET A 145 9.50 25.25 7.80
C MET A 145 10.78 25.34 6.96
N PRO A 146 11.88 24.69 7.37
CA PRO A 146 13.06 24.54 6.53
C PRO A 146 12.71 23.79 5.24
N THR A 147 12.92 24.42 4.09
CA THR A 147 12.69 23.83 2.77
C THR A 147 13.89 24.03 1.86
N THR A 148 14.10 23.07 0.97
CA THR A 148 15.00 23.21 -0.18
C THR A 148 14.17 23.54 -1.42
N LYS A 149 14.79 24.08 -2.47
CA LYS A 149 14.13 24.31 -3.75
C LYS A 149 13.53 23.00 -4.27
N THR A 150 12.21 22.93 -4.37
CA THR A 150 11.51 21.78 -4.96
C THR A 150 11.56 21.85 -6.47
N ILE A 151 11.77 20.73 -7.15
CA ILE A 151 11.81 20.64 -8.62
C ILE A 151 10.86 19.54 -9.06
N GLY A 152 10.08 19.80 -10.12
CA GLY A 152 9.21 18.79 -10.72
C GLY A 152 7.99 18.44 -9.88
N MET A 153 7.68 19.24 -8.87
CA MET A 153 6.52 19.05 -7.98
C MET A 153 5.37 20.02 -8.26
N ASP A 154 5.51 20.91 -9.25
CA ASP A 154 4.59 22.04 -9.46
C ASP A 154 3.17 21.57 -9.79
N LYS A 155 3.01 20.56 -10.67
CA LYS A 155 1.70 19.98 -10.99
C LYS A 155 0.97 19.45 -9.74
N VAL A 156 1.67 18.69 -8.91
CA VAL A 156 1.09 18.10 -7.68
C VAL A 156 0.82 19.18 -6.62
N PHE A 157 1.67 20.20 -6.57
CA PHE A 157 1.49 21.35 -5.70
C PHE A 157 0.24 22.16 -6.06
N GLU A 158 0.07 22.50 -7.35
CA GLU A 158 -1.13 23.16 -7.86
C GLU A 158 -2.39 22.32 -7.63
N GLU A 159 -2.29 21.01 -7.79
CA GLU A 159 -3.37 20.08 -7.47
C GLU A 159 -3.75 20.13 -6.00
N LEU A 160 -2.77 20.07 -5.09
CA LEU A 160 -3.01 20.19 -3.66
C LEU A 160 -3.64 21.53 -3.30
N GLN A 161 -3.15 22.65 -3.86
CA GLN A 161 -3.71 23.97 -3.63
C GLN A 161 -5.19 24.05 -4.05
N ARG A 162 -5.54 23.46 -5.20
CA ARG A 162 -6.92 23.45 -5.70
C ARG A 162 -7.85 22.70 -4.74
N HIS A 163 -7.49 21.50 -4.33
CA HIS A 163 -8.29 20.71 -3.37
C HIS A 163 -8.31 21.35 -1.98
N ALA A 164 -7.23 22.03 -1.58
CA ALA A 164 -7.19 22.76 -0.33
C ALA A 164 -8.10 24.00 -0.31
N LYS A 165 -8.42 24.60 -1.47
CA LYS A 165 -9.42 25.68 -1.60
C LYS A 165 -10.86 25.21 -1.71
N ASP A 166 -11.08 23.92 -1.98
CA ASP A 166 -12.41 23.34 -2.15
C ASP A 166 -13.06 23.10 -0.77
N ASP A 167 -14.10 23.88 -0.43
CA ASP A 167 -14.80 23.77 0.86
C ASP A 167 -15.62 22.46 1.00
N SER A 168 -15.84 21.72 -0.09
CA SER A 168 -16.46 20.39 -0.04
C SER A 168 -15.52 19.31 0.47
N LEU A 169 -14.21 19.59 0.55
CA LEU A 169 -13.18 18.64 0.99
C LEU A 169 -12.65 19.03 2.37
N SER A 170 -12.75 18.11 3.32
CA SER A 170 -12.26 18.24 4.68
C SER A 170 -11.01 17.41 4.95
N VAL A 171 -10.85 16.26 4.28
CA VAL A 171 -9.71 15.34 4.48
C VAL A 171 -9.04 15.00 3.14
N ILE A 172 -7.76 15.36 3.01
CA ILE A 172 -6.94 15.13 1.82
C ILE A 172 -5.72 14.29 2.19
N GLY A 173 -5.55 13.15 1.54
CA GLY A 173 -4.44 12.22 1.76
C GLY A 173 -3.43 12.27 0.62
N ILE A 174 -2.14 12.39 0.94
CA ILE A 174 -1.04 12.37 -0.02
C ILE A 174 -0.23 11.09 0.21
N HIS A 175 -0.25 10.15 -0.74
CA HIS A 175 0.43 8.87 -0.58
C HIS A 175 1.49 8.61 -1.66
N GLY A 176 2.45 7.74 -1.36
CA GLY A 176 3.49 7.32 -2.31
C GLY A 176 4.70 6.68 -1.63
N MET A 177 5.62 6.16 -2.44
CA MET A 177 6.84 5.48 -1.96
C MET A 177 7.72 6.36 -1.06
N GLY A 178 8.49 5.74 -0.16
CA GLY A 178 9.50 6.45 0.65
C GLY A 178 10.51 7.20 -0.23
N GLY A 179 10.90 8.42 0.17
CA GLY A 179 11.88 9.22 -0.58
C GLY A 179 11.36 9.94 -1.83
N VAL A 180 10.06 9.84 -2.15
CA VAL A 180 9.43 10.53 -3.31
C VAL A 180 9.24 12.04 -3.11
N GLY A 181 9.40 12.55 -1.89
CA GLY A 181 9.33 13.99 -1.60
C GLY A 181 8.03 14.51 -0.97
N LYS A 182 7.18 13.63 -0.42
CA LYS A 182 5.94 14.02 0.28
C LYS A 182 6.14 15.08 1.38
N THR A 183 7.10 14.86 2.27
CA THR A 183 7.46 15.83 3.32
C THR A 183 7.88 17.18 2.72
N ALA A 184 8.64 17.18 1.62
CA ALA A 184 9.06 18.41 0.95
C ALA A 184 7.87 19.17 0.35
N LEU A 185 6.91 18.45 -0.25
CA LEU A 185 5.66 19.02 -0.75
C LEU A 185 4.83 19.65 0.39
N LEU A 186 4.65 18.92 1.50
CA LEU A 186 3.86 19.41 2.63
C LEU A 186 4.51 20.63 3.30
N ARG A 187 5.85 20.66 3.41
CA ARG A 187 6.58 21.83 3.92
C ARG A 187 6.52 23.03 2.96
N ARG A 188 6.58 22.81 1.63
CA ARG A 188 6.35 23.88 0.63
C ARG A 188 4.94 24.45 0.78
N PHE A 189 3.94 23.58 0.92
CA PHE A 189 2.56 23.98 1.13
C PHE A 189 2.38 24.82 2.39
N ASN A 190 2.96 24.39 3.51
CA ASN A 190 2.95 25.18 4.75
C ASN A 190 3.57 26.57 4.61
N ASN A 191 4.57 26.74 3.75
CA ASN A 191 5.30 28.00 3.61
C ASN A 191 4.62 28.97 2.62
N ASP A 192 4.13 28.45 1.50
CA ASP A 192 3.71 29.25 0.34
C ASP A 192 2.18 29.46 0.30
N PHE A 193 1.41 28.51 0.83
CA PHE A 193 -0.05 28.53 0.74
C PHE A 193 -0.81 29.33 1.82
N PRO A 194 -0.32 29.54 3.06
CA PRO A 194 -1.14 30.15 4.11
C PRO A 194 -1.73 31.51 3.75
N SER A 195 -1.04 32.32 2.95
CA SER A 195 -1.51 33.63 2.47
C SER A 195 -2.72 33.54 1.54
N GLU A 196 -2.95 32.40 0.89
CA GLU A 196 -4.03 32.20 -0.08
C GLU A 196 -5.29 31.57 0.53
N THR A 197 -5.30 31.34 1.85
CA THR A 197 -6.43 30.71 2.56
C THR A 197 -7.15 31.71 3.44
N GLU A 198 -8.33 31.34 3.91
CA GLU A 198 -9.04 32.04 4.98
C GLU A 198 -8.80 31.42 6.36
N ALA A 199 -7.85 30.47 6.48
CA ALA A 199 -7.56 29.83 7.76
C ALA A 199 -6.94 30.83 8.74
N ASP A 200 -7.38 30.78 9.99
CA ASP A 200 -6.82 31.49 11.13
C ASP A 200 -5.40 30.96 11.42
N VAL A 201 -5.21 29.64 11.32
CA VAL A 201 -3.96 28.98 11.64
C VAL A 201 -3.69 27.74 10.79
N VAL A 202 -2.43 27.55 10.40
CA VAL A 202 -1.89 26.32 9.79
C VAL A 202 -0.96 25.66 10.81
N ILE A 203 -1.28 24.40 11.13
CA ILE A 203 -0.62 23.58 12.15
C ILE A 203 0.13 22.46 11.43
N PHE A 204 1.45 22.40 11.56
CA PHE A 204 2.26 21.32 11.00
C PHE A 204 2.75 20.40 12.11
N LEU A 205 2.46 19.10 12.00
CA LEU A 205 2.91 18.05 12.91
C LEU A 205 3.73 17.02 12.14
N GLU A 206 4.98 16.78 12.58
CA GLU A 206 5.84 15.71 12.05
C GLU A 206 5.72 14.50 12.98
N LEU A 207 5.10 13.42 12.48
CA LEU A 207 4.84 12.23 13.29
C LEU A 207 6.00 11.24 13.18
N SER A 208 6.46 10.76 14.34
CA SER A 208 7.36 9.61 14.38
C SER A 208 6.62 8.34 13.95
N ILE A 209 7.36 7.31 13.55
CA ILE A 209 6.77 6.06 13.06
C ILE A 209 5.90 5.37 14.15
N ASP A 210 6.27 5.55 15.42
CA ASP A 210 5.58 5.03 16.61
C ASP A 210 5.14 6.17 17.53
N TYR A 211 4.51 7.20 16.95
CA TYR A 211 4.10 8.39 17.69
C TYR A 211 3.19 8.03 18.87
N LYS A 212 3.38 8.71 19.99
CA LYS A 212 2.51 8.57 21.16
C LYS A 212 1.44 9.65 21.15
N LEU A 213 0.24 9.32 21.64
CA LEU A 213 -0.86 10.28 21.76
C LEU A 213 -0.44 11.57 22.48
N GLU A 214 0.34 11.43 23.56
CA GLU A 214 0.84 12.54 24.35
C GLU A 214 1.75 13.48 23.54
N GLU A 215 2.59 12.94 22.65
CA GLU A 215 3.46 13.74 21.77
C GLU A 215 2.62 14.60 20.82
N VAL A 216 1.57 14.01 20.24
CA VAL A 216 0.64 14.73 19.34
C VAL A 216 -0.09 15.84 20.09
N GLN A 217 -0.65 15.54 21.27
CA GLN A 217 -1.32 16.55 22.09
C GLN A 217 -0.35 17.67 22.48
N LYS A 218 0.87 17.32 22.90
CA LYS A 218 1.87 18.32 23.30
C LYS A 218 2.25 19.26 22.16
N SER A 219 2.50 18.73 20.96
CA SER A 219 2.79 19.56 19.79
C SER A 219 1.62 20.48 19.41
N LEU A 220 0.38 20.03 19.59
CA LEU A 220 -0.80 20.89 19.40
C LEU A 220 -0.88 21.99 20.46
N PHE A 221 -0.65 21.66 21.73
CA PHE A 221 -0.60 22.64 22.82
C PHE A 221 0.46 23.70 22.56
N ASP A 222 1.68 23.29 22.20
CA ASP A 222 2.78 24.20 21.90
C ASP A 222 2.44 25.11 20.70
N ARG A 223 1.85 24.55 19.64
CA ARG A 223 1.49 25.31 18.44
C ARG A 223 0.36 26.32 18.67
N LEU A 224 -0.55 25.99 19.59
CA LEU A 224 -1.67 26.84 20.00
C LEU A 224 -1.30 27.74 21.19
N SER A 225 -0.04 27.77 21.63
CA SER A 225 0.41 28.55 22.80
C SER A 225 -0.39 28.26 24.08
N LEU A 226 -0.84 27.01 24.26
CA LEU A 226 -1.57 26.56 25.44
C LEU A 226 -0.61 26.01 26.49
N THR A 227 -0.90 26.27 27.77
CA THR A 227 -0.11 25.71 28.88
C THR A 227 -0.29 24.20 28.99
N TRP A 228 0.82 23.48 28.91
CA TRP A 228 0.90 22.03 29.16
C TRP A 228 0.93 21.72 30.66
N GLN A 229 0.21 20.69 31.09
CA GLN A 229 0.16 20.25 32.48
C GLN A 229 0.26 18.72 32.55
N ASP A 230 1.33 18.21 33.16
CA ASP A 230 1.64 16.78 33.18
C ASP A 230 0.65 15.96 34.03
N GLU A 231 0.10 16.55 35.09
CA GLU A 231 -0.81 15.87 36.03
C GLU A 231 -2.23 15.63 35.46
N VAL A 232 -2.55 16.28 34.33
CA VAL A 232 -3.88 16.26 33.71
C VAL A 232 -4.04 15.05 32.78
N THR A 233 -5.21 14.41 32.79
CA THR A 233 -5.47 13.22 31.97
C THR A 233 -5.47 13.55 30.46
N HIS A 234 -5.16 12.56 29.61
CA HIS A 234 -5.23 12.73 28.16
C HIS A 234 -6.62 13.18 27.67
N ARG A 235 -7.70 12.80 28.38
CA ARG A 235 -9.08 13.19 28.06
C ARG A 235 -9.36 14.65 28.35
N ASP A 236 -8.82 15.17 29.45
CA ASP A 236 -8.95 16.59 29.80
C ASP A 236 -8.14 17.47 28.84
N ARG A 237 -6.93 17.01 28.46
CA ARG A 237 -6.12 17.63 27.39
C ARG A 237 -6.88 17.66 26.07
N ALA A 238 -7.49 16.54 25.67
CA ALA A 238 -8.32 16.46 24.48
C ALA A 238 -9.53 17.41 24.54
N THR A 239 -10.20 17.51 25.69
CA THR A 239 -11.33 18.42 25.88
C THR A 239 -10.92 19.87 25.71
N LYS A 240 -9.75 20.27 26.24
CA LYS A 240 -9.21 21.61 26.08
C LYS A 240 -8.85 21.91 24.63
N LEU A 241 -8.17 20.99 23.95
CA LEU A 241 -7.88 21.12 22.51
C LEU A 241 -9.15 21.24 21.68
N PHE A 242 -10.16 20.40 21.94
CA PHE A 242 -11.41 20.41 21.21
C PHE A 242 -12.13 21.74 21.32
N ARG A 243 -12.21 22.32 22.53
CA ARG A 243 -12.81 23.65 22.73
C ARG A 243 -12.12 24.73 21.91
N VAL A 244 -10.79 24.79 21.97
CA VAL A 244 -10.00 25.80 21.25
C VAL A 244 -10.09 25.60 19.74
N LEU A 245 -9.86 24.38 19.25
CA LEU A 245 -9.89 24.09 17.82
C LEU A 245 -11.29 24.29 17.22
N SER A 246 -12.37 24.09 17.99
CA SER A 246 -13.74 24.30 17.51
C SER A 246 -14.08 25.76 17.22
N THR A 247 -13.32 26.72 17.76
CA THR A 247 -13.54 28.16 17.51
C THR A 247 -12.75 28.68 16.31
N LEU A 248 -11.76 27.92 15.82
CA LEU A 248 -10.82 28.32 14.78
C LEU A 248 -11.18 27.71 13.42
N LYS A 249 -10.92 28.45 12.33
CA LYS A 249 -10.76 27.92 10.98
C LYS A 249 -9.29 27.53 10.81
N PHE A 250 -8.97 26.24 10.75
CA PHE A 250 -7.58 25.79 10.71
C PHE A 250 -7.30 24.72 9.66
N ILE A 251 -6.04 24.65 9.24
CA ILE A 251 -5.50 23.57 8.42
C ILE A 251 -4.50 22.77 9.25
N LEU A 252 -4.73 21.47 9.41
CA LEU A 252 -3.84 20.55 10.08
C LEU A 252 -3.06 19.72 9.05
N LEU A 253 -1.75 19.93 9.03
CA LEU A 253 -0.79 19.21 8.19
C LEU A 253 -0.12 18.11 9.02
N LEU A 254 -0.38 16.84 8.69
CA LEU A 254 0.22 15.69 9.38
C LEU A 254 1.24 15.02 8.46
N ASP A 255 2.53 15.07 8.80
CA ASP A 255 3.57 14.41 8.02
C ASP A 255 3.89 13.01 8.55
N ASN A 256 4.13 12.07 7.64
CA ASN A 256 4.58 10.71 7.93
C ASN A 256 3.59 9.88 8.78
N LEU A 257 2.31 9.92 8.43
CA LEU A 257 1.27 9.12 9.09
C LEU A 257 1.33 7.65 8.66
N TRP A 258 1.62 6.75 9.60
CA TRP A 258 1.63 5.29 9.38
C TRP A 258 0.31 4.63 9.79
N GLU A 259 -0.21 4.99 10.96
CA GLU A 259 -1.47 4.50 11.51
C GLU A 259 -2.51 5.63 11.58
N PRO A 260 -3.81 5.34 11.38
CA PRO A 260 -4.87 6.36 11.41
C PRO A 260 -4.90 7.13 12.74
N LEU A 261 -5.00 8.46 12.66
CA LEU A 261 -5.10 9.31 13.83
C LEU A 261 -6.55 9.38 14.32
N ASN A 262 -6.79 9.00 15.57
CA ASN A 262 -8.12 9.16 16.17
C ASN A 262 -8.34 10.60 16.64
N TYR A 263 -9.09 11.38 15.83
CA TYR A 263 -9.36 12.79 16.09
C TYR A 263 -9.97 13.06 17.47
N GLN A 264 -10.95 12.25 17.88
CA GLN A 264 -11.67 12.45 19.15
C GLN A 264 -10.77 12.25 20.36
N VAL A 265 -9.90 11.24 20.30
CA VAL A 265 -8.96 10.92 21.39
C VAL A 265 -7.88 12.00 21.52
N VAL A 266 -7.47 12.61 20.40
CA VAL A 266 -6.54 13.75 20.42
C VAL A 266 -7.22 15.02 20.92
N GLY A 267 -8.50 15.23 20.58
CA GLY A 267 -9.24 16.47 20.82
C GLY A 267 -9.38 17.35 19.57
N ILE A 268 -9.28 16.75 18.38
CA ILE A 268 -9.49 17.44 17.10
C ILE A 268 -10.97 17.32 16.71
N PRO A 269 -11.66 18.42 16.35
CA PRO A 269 -13.02 18.37 15.83
C PRO A 269 -13.13 17.46 14.61
N LEU A 270 -14.24 16.73 14.48
CA LEU A 270 -14.44 15.87 13.32
C LEU A 270 -14.50 16.74 12.04
N PRO A 271 -13.70 16.42 11.01
CA PRO A 271 -13.73 17.14 9.74
C PRO A 271 -15.06 16.84 9.01
N ALA A 272 -15.83 17.88 8.68
CA ALA A 272 -17.11 17.76 7.97
C ALA A 272 -17.40 19.00 7.10
N PRO A 273 -17.83 18.84 5.83
CA PRO A 273 -18.13 19.97 4.95
C PRO A 273 -19.39 20.77 5.35
N PRO A 274 -19.43 22.12 5.18
CA PRO A 274 -18.31 23.00 4.84
C PRO A 274 -17.39 23.18 6.05
N SER A 275 -16.14 22.76 5.93
CA SER A 275 -15.31 22.53 7.11
C SER A 275 -14.50 23.75 7.55
N LYS A 276 -14.63 24.09 8.84
CA LYS A 276 -13.67 24.97 9.54
C LYS A 276 -12.34 24.26 9.80
N CYS A 277 -12.27 22.93 9.66
CA CYS A 277 -11.09 22.11 9.90
C CYS A 277 -10.71 21.32 8.65
N LYS A 278 -9.61 21.68 7.98
CA LYS A 278 -9.08 20.90 6.85
C LYS A 278 -7.86 20.10 7.29
N ILE A 279 -7.88 18.79 7.06
CA ILE A 279 -6.78 17.88 7.39
C ILE A 279 -6.11 17.45 6.10
N ILE A 280 -4.81 17.69 6.01
CA ILE A 280 -3.97 17.27 4.89
C ILE A 280 -2.83 16.46 5.47
N PHE A 281 -2.64 15.23 5.01
CA PHE A 281 -1.60 14.37 5.57
C PHE A 281 -0.80 13.65 4.51
N THR A 282 0.42 13.27 4.86
CA THR A 282 1.27 12.42 4.02
C THR A 282 1.37 11.04 4.64
N THR A 283 1.36 10.01 3.79
CA THR A 283 1.53 8.62 4.19
C THR A 283 2.27 7.85 3.11
N ARG A 284 2.73 6.64 3.44
CA ARG A 284 3.32 5.72 2.47
C ARG A 284 2.33 4.71 1.91
N THR A 285 1.18 4.55 2.55
CA THR A 285 0.22 3.52 2.19
C THR A 285 -1.10 4.12 1.79
N GLU A 286 -1.73 3.53 0.79
CA GLU A 286 -3.08 3.89 0.38
C GLU A 286 -4.11 3.49 1.45
N ASP A 287 -3.85 2.39 2.16
CA ASP A 287 -4.70 1.91 3.24
C ASP A 287 -4.87 2.96 4.35
N THR A 288 -3.79 3.64 4.78
CA THR A 288 -3.90 4.72 5.77
C THR A 288 -4.84 5.83 5.26
N CYS A 289 -4.84 6.14 3.95
CA CYS A 289 -5.76 7.12 3.39
C CYS A 289 -7.22 6.67 3.51
N SER A 290 -7.50 5.42 3.17
CA SER A 290 -8.84 4.83 3.26
C SER A 290 -9.36 4.83 4.69
N HIS A 291 -8.54 4.41 5.66
CA HIS A 291 -8.91 4.37 7.08
C HIS A 291 -9.11 5.76 7.71
N MET A 292 -8.44 6.79 7.19
CA MET A 292 -8.64 8.19 7.62
C MET A 292 -9.92 8.83 7.07
N GLY A 293 -10.69 8.11 6.23
CA GLY A 293 -11.91 8.61 5.61
C GLY A 293 -11.65 9.71 4.58
N THR A 294 -10.54 9.59 3.84
CA THR A 294 -10.08 10.61 2.89
C THR A 294 -11.07 10.79 1.74
N GLU A 295 -11.52 12.02 1.49
CA GLU A 295 -12.40 12.36 0.37
C GLU A 295 -11.62 12.51 -0.95
N LYS A 296 -10.35 12.97 -0.86
CA LYS A 296 -9.45 13.08 -2.02
C LYS A 296 -8.06 12.54 -1.73
N MET A 297 -7.63 11.56 -2.53
CA MET A 297 -6.28 11.03 -2.49
C MET A 297 -5.44 11.60 -3.64
N ILE A 298 -4.22 12.03 -3.33
CA ILE A 298 -3.21 12.50 -4.28
C ILE A 298 -2.04 11.52 -4.23
N LYS A 299 -1.78 10.83 -5.34
CA LYS A 299 -0.64 9.90 -5.46
C LYS A 299 0.60 10.66 -5.94
N MET A 300 1.65 10.69 -5.13
CA MET A 300 2.97 11.19 -5.57
C MET A 300 3.76 10.10 -6.28
N GLU A 301 4.06 10.34 -7.55
CA GLU A 301 4.89 9.48 -8.38
C GLU A 301 6.35 9.94 -8.41
N CYS A 302 7.25 9.08 -8.89
CA CYS A 302 8.65 9.45 -9.11
C CYS A 302 8.77 10.50 -10.23
N LEU A 303 9.87 11.25 -10.23
CA LEU A 303 10.09 12.30 -11.21
C LEU A 303 10.24 11.73 -12.62
N GLU A 304 9.64 12.41 -13.60
CA GLU A 304 9.91 12.19 -15.03
C GLU A 304 11.39 12.47 -15.35
N GLU A 305 11.90 11.90 -16.44
CA GLU A 305 13.33 11.89 -16.79
C GLU A 305 13.98 13.28 -16.77
N GLU A 306 13.31 14.29 -17.33
CA GLU A 306 13.83 15.66 -17.37
C GLU A 306 13.79 16.35 -16.00
N ALA A 307 12.74 16.13 -15.20
CA ALA A 307 12.67 16.65 -13.84
C ALA A 307 13.71 15.98 -12.92
N ALA A 308 13.95 14.68 -13.10
CA ALA A 308 14.97 13.91 -12.41
C ALA A 308 16.38 14.43 -12.74
N TRP A 309 16.66 14.68 -14.03
CA TRP A 309 17.91 15.29 -14.46
C TRP A 309 18.10 16.69 -13.85
N ASN A 310 17.05 17.52 -13.84
CA ASN A 310 17.10 18.85 -13.24
C ASN A 310 17.41 18.83 -11.74
N LEU A 311 16.86 17.86 -11.01
CA LEU A 311 17.15 17.67 -9.59
C LEU A 311 18.61 17.25 -9.35
N PHE A 312 19.11 16.31 -10.15
CA PHE A 312 20.50 15.90 -10.09
C PHE A 312 21.45 17.09 -10.35
N ARG A 313 21.20 17.87 -11.41
CA ARG A 313 22.02 19.04 -11.77
C ARG A 313 22.12 20.09 -10.67
N ASN A 314 21.05 20.29 -9.90
CA ASN A 314 21.05 21.27 -8.81
C ASN A 314 21.96 20.90 -7.64
N SER A 315 22.34 19.62 -7.52
CA SER A 315 23.18 19.12 -6.41
C SER A 315 24.55 18.62 -6.89
N ALA A 316 24.76 18.48 -8.21
CA ALA A 316 25.97 17.92 -8.81
C ALA A 316 26.94 19.02 -9.27
N ARG A 317 28.21 18.65 -9.49
CA ARG A 317 29.25 19.53 -10.05
C ARG A 317 29.18 19.57 -11.57
N MET A 318 28.42 20.53 -12.08
CA MET A 318 28.16 20.66 -13.53
C MET A 318 29.39 21.04 -14.35
N ASP A 319 30.37 21.73 -13.74
CA ASP A 319 31.64 22.08 -14.38
C ASP A 319 32.40 20.85 -14.90
N VAL A 320 32.38 19.75 -14.12
CA VAL A 320 33.01 18.48 -14.51
C VAL A 320 32.19 17.77 -15.59
N ILE A 321 30.86 17.71 -15.40
CA ILE A 321 29.94 17.02 -16.32
C ILE A 321 29.93 17.68 -17.70
N ASP A 322 29.99 19.01 -17.75
CA ASP A 322 29.89 19.73 -19.00
C ASP A 322 31.20 19.79 -19.79
N ALA A 323 32.34 19.59 -19.10
CA ALA A 323 33.66 19.56 -19.70
C ALA A 323 33.95 18.28 -20.51
N ASP A 324 33.34 17.14 -20.16
CA ASP A 324 33.58 15.86 -20.81
C ASP A 324 32.27 15.21 -21.29
N LYS A 325 32.19 14.98 -22.61
CA LYS A 325 31.03 14.36 -23.26
C LYS A 325 30.76 12.94 -22.74
N ASN A 326 31.81 12.15 -22.47
CA ASN A 326 31.64 10.80 -21.96
C ASN A 326 31.02 10.90 -20.58
N VAL A 327 31.65 11.64 -19.64
CA VAL A 327 31.12 11.86 -18.28
C VAL A 327 29.64 12.28 -18.28
N ARG A 328 29.23 13.15 -19.22
CA ARG A 328 27.82 13.52 -19.39
C ARG A 328 26.90 12.35 -19.73
N ILE A 329 27.34 11.43 -20.60
CA ILE A 329 26.62 10.20 -20.94
C ILE A 329 26.51 9.30 -19.71
N GLU A 330 27.60 9.01 -18.99
CA GLU A 330 27.50 8.17 -17.79
C GLU A 330 26.68 8.84 -16.68
N ALA A 331 26.73 10.17 -16.53
CA ALA A 331 25.89 10.90 -15.59
C ALA A 331 24.39 10.72 -15.91
N ARG A 332 24.01 10.80 -17.19
CA ARG A 332 22.63 10.55 -17.63
C ARG A 332 22.22 9.10 -17.36
N ASP A 333 23.09 8.14 -17.60
CA ASP A 333 22.80 6.73 -17.33
C ASP A 333 22.68 6.46 -15.83
N LEU A 334 23.54 7.03 -14.99
CA LEU A 334 23.42 6.96 -13.52
C LEU A 334 22.09 7.52 -13.01
N VAL A 335 21.65 8.66 -13.55
CA VAL A 335 20.35 9.26 -13.20
C VAL A 335 19.19 8.34 -13.59
N LYS A 336 19.27 7.66 -14.74
CA LYS A 336 18.27 6.66 -15.16
C LYS A 336 18.20 5.48 -14.20
N GLU A 337 19.34 5.03 -13.65
CA GLU A 337 19.37 3.94 -12.67
C GLU A 337 18.59 4.28 -11.38
N CYS A 338 18.50 5.56 -10.99
CA CYS A 338 17.68 6.03 -9.87
C CYS A 338 16.16 6.02 -10.17
N SER A 339 15.76 5.92 -11.44
CA SER A 339 14.37 5.85 -11.91
C SER A 339 13.47 6.94 -11.33
N GLY A 340 13.99 8.17 -11.26
CA GLY A 340 13.22 9.34 -10.85
C GLY A 340 13.00 9.49 -9.34
N LEU A 341 13.56 8.61 -8.50
CA LEU A 341 13.41 8.71 -7.04
C LEU A 341 14.26 9.89 -6.49
N PRO A 342 13.65 10.98 -5.96
CA PRO A 342 14.37 12.18 -5.52
C PRO A 342 15.45 11.93 -4.47
N ALA A 343 15.16 11.12 -3.45
CA ALA A 343 16.15 10.78 -2.43
C ALA A 343 17.39 10.09 -3.02
N ALA A 344 17.21 9.20 -4.00
CA ALA A 344 18.33 8.53 -4.66
C ALA A 344 19.13 9.51 -5.54
N LEU A 345 18.45 10.40 -6.27
CA LEU A 345 19.10 11.39 -7.12
C LEU A 345 19.98 12.38 -6.33
N ILE A 346 19.50 12.83 -5.17
CA ILE A 346 20.24 13.75 -4.29
C ILE A 346 21.49 13.05 -3.73
N VAL A 347 21.34 11.82 -3.23
CA VAL A 347 22.47 11.04 -2.68
C VAL A 347 23.48 10.70 -3.77
N LEU A 348 23.02 10.34 -4.97
CA LEU A 348 23.87 10.11 -6.12
C LEU A 348 24.67 11.36 -6.49
N ALA A 349 24.03 12.53 -6.58
CA ALA A 349 24.70 13.79 -6.89
C ALA A 349 25.79 14.13 -5.85
N GLN A 350 25.51 13.92 -4.57
CA GLN A 350 26.47 14.12 -3.48
C GLN A 350 27.64 13.15 -3.56
N ALA A 351 27.39 11.86 -3.86
CA ALA A 351 28.43 10.85 -4.02
C ALA A 351 29.34 11.12 -5.23
N MET A 352 28.80 11.73 -6.28
CA MET A 352 29.54 12.06 -7.51
C MET A 352 30.25 13.42 -7.46
N ALA A 353 29.87 14.32 -6.54
CA ALA A 353 30.49 15.63 -6.41
C ALA A 353 32.05 15.64 -6.33
N PRO A 354 32.73 14.72 -5.61
CA PRO A 354 34.19 14.68 -5.57
C PRO A 354 34.84 14.05 -6.81
N LYS A 355 34.07 13.40 -7.70
CA LYS A 355 34.57 12.62 -8.84
C LYS A 355 34.92 13.52 -10.03
N LYS A 356 36.02 13.23 -10.71
CA LYS A 356 36.59 14.11 -11.75
C LYS A 356 36.83 13.43 -13.09
N THR A 357 37.13 12.13 -13.12
CA THR A 357 37.52 11.45 -14.37
C THR A 357 36.44 10.50 -14.87
N TRP A 358 36.40 10.26 -16.17
CA TRP A 358 35.47 9.32 -16.80
C TRP A 358 35.48 7.93 -16.15
N GLU A 359 36.65 7.39 -15.79
CA GLU A 359 36.79 6.07 -15.17
C GLU A 359 36.09 5.99 -13.81
N GLU A 360 36.12 7.07 -13.02
CA GLU A 360 35.40 7.13 -11.74
C GLU A 360 33.88 7.11 -11.94
N TRP A 361 33.38 7.79 -12.97
CA TRP A 361 31.96 7.81 -13.33
C TRP A 361 31.50 6.46 -13.91
N MET A 362 32.30 5.85 -14.77
CA MET A 362 32.05 4.51 -15.30
C MET A 362 32.04 3.47 -14.18
N HIS A 363 32.99 3.51 -13.25
CA HIS A 363 33.03 2.62 -12.10
C HIS A 363 31.81 2.82 -11.19
N ALA A 364 31.41 4.06 -10.93
CA ALA A 364 30.19 4.36 -10.18
C ALA A 364 28.93 3.80 -10.88
N LEU A 365 28.86 3.86 -12.22
CA LEU A 365 27.77 3.27 -12.99
C LEU A 365 27.74 1.75 -12.86
N THR A 366 28.89 1.06 -12.87
CA THR A 366 28.97 -0.37 -12.58
C THR A 366 28.45 -0.69 -11.18
N ILE A 367 28.90 0.05 -10.16
CA ILE A 367 28.40 -0.10 -8.78
C ILE A 367 26.88 0.10 -8.73
N MET A 368 26.36 1.13 -9.40
CA MET A 368 24.93 1.45 -9.39
C MET A 368 24.06 0.42 -10.12
N LYS A 369 24.64 -0.36 -11.04
CA LYS A 369 23.94 -1.46 -11.72
C LYS A 369 23.90 -2.73 -10.87
N ASP A 370 25.04 -3.08 -10.26
CA ASP A 370 25.24 -4.41 -9.65
C ASP A 370 25.09 -4.39 -8.13
N THR A 371 25.68 -3.39 -7.46
CA THR A 371 25.77 -3.32 -6.00
C THR A 371 25.53 -1.90 -5.45
N PRO A 372 24.34 -1.32 -5.63
CA PRO A 372 24.11 0.10 -5.30
C PRO A 372 24.36 0.47 -3.84
N HIS A 373 24.28 -0.51 -2.93
CA HIS A 373 24.62 -0.34 -1.50
C HIS A 373 26.08 0.04 -1.25
N GLN A 374 27.00 -0.21 -2.19
CA GLN A 374 28.40 0.19 -2.08
C GLN A 374 28.63 1.65 -2.43
N LEU A 375 27.69 2.31 -3.11
CA LEU A 375 27.79 3.73 -3.40
C LEU A 375 27.59 4.54 -2.10
N PRO A 376 28.46 5.52 -1.79
CA PRO A 376 28.39 6.29 -0.55
C PRO A 376 27.00 6.91 -0.33
N GLY A 377 26.46 6.72 0.88
CA GLY A 377 25.17 7.27 1.30
C GLY A 377 23.93 6.46 0.89
N MET A 378 24.01 5.51 -0.05
CA MET A 378 22.83 4.78 -0.52
C MET A 378 22.16 3.94 0.58
N THR A 379 22.94 3.26 1.41
CA THR A 379 22.41 2.46 2.52
C THR A 379 21.69 3.33 3.56
N ASN A 380 22.36 4.37 4.04
CA ASN A 380 21.90 5.17 5.19
C ASN A 380 20.84 6.21 4.82
N ASN A 381 20.81 6.71 3.58
CA ASN A 381 19.95 7.82 3.18
C ASN A 381 18.87 7.43 2.16
N VAL A 382 18.95 6.25 1.53
CA VAL A 382 17.94 5.77 0.58
C VAL A 382 17.36 4.45 1.05
N PHE A 383 18.19 3.42 1.24
CA PHE A 383 17.71 2.09 1.59
C PHE A 383 17.09 2.05 2.97
N SER A 384 17.64 2.74 3.96
CA SER A 384 17.02 2.90 5.29
C SER A 384 15.59 3.44 5.19
N ILE A 385 15.37 4.47 4.36
CA ILE A 385 14.06 5.08 4.15
C ILE A 385 13.12 4.08 3.51
N LEU A 386 13.54 3.39 2.44
CA LEU A 386 12.71 2.41 1.73
C LEU A 386 12.40 1.19 2.60
N LYS A 387 13.38 0.74 3.40
CA LYS A 387 13.32 -0.42 4.27
C LYS A 387 12.23 -0.29 5.33
N LEU A 388 11.88 0.92 5.77
CA LEU A 388 10.78 1.13 6.72
C LEU A 388 9.45 0.51 6.24
N SER A 389 9.13 0.60 4.94
CA SER A 389 7.92 -0.01 4.39
C SER A 389 8.01 -1.55 4.36
N TYR A 390 9.21 -2.10 4.17
CA TYR A 390 9.46 -3.53 4.17
C TYR A 390 9.46 -4.13 5.59
N ASP A 391 10.07 -3.45 6.55
CA ASP A 391 10.16 -3.91 7.94
C ASP A 391 8.79 -3.91 8.63
N ARG A 392 7.88 -3.02 8.22
CA ARG A 392 6.49 -2.94 8.70
C ARG A 392 5.56 -4.01 8.15
N LEU A 393 5.98 -4.82 7.17
CA LEU A 393 5.18 -5.95 6.71
C LEU A 393 4.87 -6.88 7.88
N SER A 394 3.61 -7.30 7.97
CA SER A 394 3.02 -7.96 9.15
C SER A 394 3.69 -9.27 9.57
N SER A 395 4.43 -9.93 8.68
CA SER A 395 5.08 -11.22 8.96
C SER A 395 6.39 -11.40 8.21
N ASP A 396 7.23 -12.32 8.71
CA ASP A 396 8.41 -12.79 8.00
C ASP A 396 8.04 -13.42 6.64
N ASN A 397 6.89 -14.09 6.54
CA ASN A 397 6.39 -14.64 5.27
C ASN A 397 6.14 -13.53 4.25
N MET A 398 5.56 -12.40 4.65
CA MET A 398 5.32 -11.27 3.74
C MET A 398 6.63 -10.60 3.28
N ARG A 399 7.62 -10.50 4.17
CA ARG A 399 8.97 -10.06 3.82
C ARG A 399 9.64 -11.01 2.83
N VAL A 400 9.44 -12.31 3.02
CA VAL A 400 9.86 -13.33 2.07
C VAL A 400 9.12 -13.14 0.74
N CYS A 401 7.78 -12.98 0.72
CA CYS A 401 6.99 -12.70 -0.49
C CYS A 401 7.57 -11.56 -1.33
N ALA A 402 7.84 -10.42 -0.70
CA ALA A 402 8.40 -9.25 -1.36
C ALA A 402 9.77 -9.53 -2.00
N SER A 403 10.55 -10.44 -1.41
CA SER A 403 11.88 -10.82 -1.89
C SER A 403 11.85 -11.61 -3.21
N TYR A 404 10.74 -12.27 -3.54
CA TYR A 404 10.58 -12.98 -4.81
C TYR A 404 10.54 -12.02 -6.00
N GLY A 405 10.08 -10.79 -5.79
CA GLY A 405 10.14 -9.74 -6.81
C GLY A 405 11.57 -9.46 -7.31
N VAL A 406 12.59 -9.83 -6.53
CA VAL A 406 14.00 -9.65 -6.90
C VAL A 406 14.47 -10.71 -7.92
N LEU A 407 13.81 -11.87 -8.01
CA LEU A 407 14.17 -12.95 -8.95
C LEU A 407 13.93 -12.56 -10.42
N PHE A 408 13.08 -11.57 -10.64
CA PHE A 408 12.76 -11.06 -11.96
C PHE A 408 13.75 -9.97 -12.40
N ILE A 409 13.87 -9.81 -13.72
CA ILE A 409 14.79 -8.85 -14.31
C ILE A 409 14.45 -7.42 -13.87
N LYS A 410 15.48 -6.62 -13.59
CA LYS A 410 15.34 -5.21 -13.24
C LYS A 410 14.51 -4.48 -14.32
N GLY A 411 13.41 -3.85 -13.91
CA GLY A 411 12.55 -3.06 -14.80
C GLY A 411 11.59 -3.88 -15.67
N SER A 412 11.54 -5.22 -15.55
CA SER A 412 10.53 -6.03 -16.25
C SER A 412 9.19 -6.05 -15.50
N TRP A 413 8.10 -6.22 -16.25
CA TRP A 413 6.81 -6.57 -15.67
C TRP A 413 6.84 -8.00 -15.15
N ILE A 414 6.33 -8.19 -13.93
CA ILE A 414 6.25 -9.47 -13.24
C ILE A 414 4.82 -9.98 -13.39
N GLY A 415 4.68 -11.15 -13.99
CA GLY A 415 3.39 -11.82 -14.13
C GLY A 415 2.92 -12.39 -12.80
N LYS A 416 1.62 -12.22 -12.51
CA LYS A 416 0.95 -12.76 -11.31
C LYS A 416 1.15 -14.28 -11.18
N TYR A 417 1.09 -15.01 -12.30
CA TYR A 417 1.24 -16.46 -12.33
C TYR A 417 2.64 -16.92 -11.92
N ASN A 418 3.69 -16.24 -12.38
CA ASN A 418 5.08 -16.58 -12.06
C ASN A 418 5.35 -16.43 -10.55
N ILE A 419 4.87 -15.34 -9.94
CA ILE A 419 5.08 -15.12 -8.51
C ILE A 419 4.21 -16.05 -7.65
N ARG A 420 2.96 -16.31 -8.06
CA ARG A 420 2.07 -17.31 -7.42
C ARG A 420 2.77 -18.67 -7.32
N ASN A 421 3.27 -19.18 -8.43
CA ASN A 421 3.87 -20.51 -8.50
C ASN A 421 5.10 -20.58 -7.57
N SER A 422 5.91 -19.52 -7.54
CA SER A 422 7.05 -19.42 -6.64
C SER A 422 6.66 -19.39 -5.15
N TRP A 423 5.57 -18.67 -4.80
CA TRP A 423 5.04 -18.62 -3.44
C TRP A 423 4.39 -19.93 -2.99
N ILE A 424 3.79 -20.69 -3.92
CA ILE A 424 3.33 -22.06 -3.66
C ILE A 424 4.52 -22.97 -3.36
N GLY A 425 5.56 -22.91 -4.19
CA GLY A 425 6.79 -23.65 -3.98
C GLY A 425 7.40 -23.38 -2.61
N GLU A 426 7.47 -22.12 -2.18
CA GLU A 426 7.98 -21.78 -0.84
C GLU A 426 7.06 -22.25 0.31
N GLY A 427 5.79 -22.57 0.02
CA GLY A 427 4.77 -22.85 1.03
C GLY A 427 4.24 -21.59 1.73
N ILE A 428 4.40 -20.42 1.12
CA ILE A 428 3.74 -19.17 1.56
C ILE A 428 2.25 -19.26 1.24
N ILE A 429 1.95 -19.66 0.00
CA ILE A 429 0.61 -20.04 -0.42
C ILE A 429 0.52 -21.55 -0.21
N ASP A 430 -0.10 -21.94 0.90
CA ASP A 430 -0.34 -23.33 1.26
C ASP A 430 -1.85 -23.59 1.46
N ASN A 431 -2.22 -24.85 1.70
CA ASN A 431 -3.59 -25.29 1.89
C ASN A 431 -4.52 -24.85 0.75
N VAL A 432 -4.01 -24.94 -0.47
CA VAL A 432 -4.76 -24.59 -1.68
C VAL A 432 -5.64 -25.76 -2.10
N GLN A 433 -6.91 -25.47 -2.39
CA GLN A 433 -7.83 -26.48 -2.93
C GLN A 433 -7.73 -26.60 -4.45
N ASN A 434 -7.57 -25.48 -5.17
CA ASN A 434 -7.48 -25.42 -6.63
C ASN A 434 -6.75 -24.13 -7.07
N VAL A 435 -6.55 -23.97 -8.38
CA VAL A 435 -5.85 -22.80 -8.94
C VAL A 435 -6.53 -21.48 -8.58
N MET A 436 -7.86 -21.45 -8.50
CA MET A 436 -8.62 -20.24 -8.16
C MET A 436 -8.38 -19.77 -6.72
N ASP A 437 -8.32 -20.69 -5.75
CA ASP A 437 -7.96 -20.36 -4.37
C ASP A 437 -6.51 -19.82 -4.30
N ALA A 438 -5.58 -20.41 -5.05
CA ALA A 438 -4.22 -19.86 -5.17
C ALA A 438 -4.21 -18.44 -5.77
N ASP A 439 -5.05 -18.16 -6.77
CA ASP A 439 -5.14 -16.84 -7.38
C ASP A 439 -5.75 -15.78 -6.46
N HIS A 440 -6.75 -16.14 -5.67
CA HIS A 440 -7.31 -15.26 -4.64
C HIS A 440 -6.28 -14.95 -3.55
N LYS A 441 -5.58 -15.97 -3.03
CA LYS A 441 -4.49 -15.79 -2.06
C LYS A 441 -3.37 -14.94 -2.62
N THR A 442 -2.98 -15.17 -3.88
CA THR A 442 -1.97 -14.35 -4.58
C THR A 442 -2.41 -12.90 -4.70
N GLN A 443 -3.66 -12.66 -5.10
CA GLN A 443 -4.21 -11.32 -5.23
C GLN A 443 -4.20 -10.56 -3.90
N PHE A 444 -4.58 -11.25 -2.81
CA PHE A 444 -4.55 -10.68 -1.46
C PHE A 444 -3.13 -10.28 -1.04
N LEU A 445 -2.15 -11.17 -1.22
CA LEU A 445 -0.75 -10.88 -0.90
C LEU A 445 -0.17 -9.73 -1.75
N LEU A 446 -0.49 -9.69 -3.05
CA LEU A 446 -0.11 -8.57 -3.93
C LEU A 446 -0.77 -7.26 -3.50
N GLY A 447 -2.02 -7.30 -3.04
CA GLY A 447 -2.72 -6.15 -2.47
C GLY A 447 -1.93 -5.53 -1.30
N ILE A 448 -1.45 -6.37 -0.39
CA ILE A 448 -0.61 -5.92 0.74
C ILE A 448 0.71 -5.29 0.25
N LEU A 449 1.37 -5.89 -0.74
CA LEU A 449 2.63 -5.35 -1.29
C LEU A 449 2.41 -4.04 -2.07
N HIS A 450 1.27 -3.86 -2.72
CA HIS A 450 0.88 -2.61 -3.38
C HIS A 450 0.57 -1.53 -2.35
N ALA A 451 -0.23 -1.86 -1.33
CA ALA A 451 -0.56 -0.94 -0.24
C ALA A 451 0.69 -0.44 0.49
N ALA A 452 1.69 -1.31 0.70
CA ALA A 452 2.98 -0.93 1.29
C ALA A 452 3.89 -0.07 0.38
N SER A 453 3.45 0.27 -0.84
CA SER A 453 4.24 0.94 -1.88
C SER A 453 5.56 0.22 -2.24
N LEU A 454 5.60 -1.11 -2.09
CA LEU A 454 6.76 -1.93 -2.48
C LEU A 454 6.67 -2.39 -3.93
N THR A 455 5.46 -2.48 -4.48
CA THR A 455 5.18 -2.86 -5.86
C THR A 455 4.12 -1.94 -6.45
N VAL A 456 4.10 -1.83 -7.77
CA VAL A 456 3.15 -0.98 -8.51
C VAL A 456 2.40 -1.87 -9.50
N ARG A 457 1.07 -1.79 -9.51
CA ARG A 457 0.23 -2.46 -10.50
C ARG A 457 0.42 -1.78 -11.86
N VAL A 458 0.64 -2.58 -12.91
CA VAL A 458 0.72 -2.09 -14.29
C VAL A 458 -0.60 -2.34 -15.00
N HIS A 459 -1.10 -3.58 -14.94
CA HIS A 459 -2.43 -4.00 -15.37
C HIS A 459 -2.86 -5.25 -14.58
N ASP A 460 -4.02 -5.83 -14.89
CA ASP A 460 -4.66 -6.86 -14.04
C ASP A 460 -3.74 -8.04 -13.67
N ASP A 461 -2.93 -8.52 -14.61
CA ASP A 461 -2.05 -9.69 -14.41
C ASP A 461 -0.58 -9.35 -14.16
N TYR A 462 -0.19 -8.07 -14.20
CA TYR A 462 1.21 -7.68 -14.15
C TYR A 462 1.47 -6.50 -13.22
N PHE A 463 2.58 -6.61 -12.50
CA PHE A 463 3.07 -5.58 -11.60
C PHE A 463 4.57 -5.35 -11.79
N THR A 464 5.11 -4.33 -11.16
CA THR A 464 6.54 -4.03 -11.19
C THR A 464 7.03 -3.60 -9.82
N MET A 465 8.35 -3.65 -9.63
CA MET A 465 9.02 -3.16 -8.44
C MET A 465 9.96 -2.02 -8.83
N HIS A 466 9.91 -0.92 -8.09
CA HIS A 466 10.83 0.19 -8.34
C HIS A 466 12.29 -0.28 -8.19
N PRO A 467 13.22 0.10 -9.08
CA PRO A 467 14.60 -0.38 -9.06
C PRO A 467 15.34 -0.19 -7.72
N MET A 468 15.13 0.95 -7.06
CA MET A 468 15.70 1.19 -5.72
C MET A 468 15.07 0.33 -4.62
N THR A 469 13.78 -0.01 -4.73
CA THR A 469 13.13 -0.98 -3.81
C THR A 469 13.73 -2.36 -4.01
N ARG A 470 13.86 -2.79 -5.27
CA ARG A 470 14.48 -4.08 -5.61
C ARG A 470 15.92 -4.16 -5.08
N ALA A 471 16.72 -3.11 -5.28
CA ALA A 471 18.09 -3.04 -4.80
C ALA A 471 18.16 -3.06 -3.26
N MET A 472 17.26 -2.35 -2.57
CA MET A 472 17.17 -2.39 -1.11
C MET A 472 16.82 -3.79 -0.59
N ILE A 473 15.83 -4.47 -1.20
CA ILE A 473 15.45 -5.82 -0.79
C ILE A 473 16.60 -6.80 -1.06
N LEU A 474 17.25 -6.71 -2.22
CA LEU A 474 18.41 -7.56 -2.55
C LEU A 474 19.55 -7.36 -1.54
N TRP A 475 19.85 -6.11 -1.17
CA TRP A 475 20.83 -5.79 -0.13
C TRP A 475 20.42 -6.36 1.23
N ASN A 476 19.15 -6.26 1.60
CA ASN A 476 18.66 -6.78 2.87
C ASN A 476 18.74 -8.32 2.94
N VAL A 477 18.41 -9.00 1.83
CA VAL A 477 18.52 -10.46 1.71
C VAL A 477 19.98 -10.90 1.73
N SER A 478 20.89 -10.19 1.06
CA SER A 478 22.32 -10.55 1.02
C SER A 478 23.09 -10.21 2.29
N ALA A 479 22.71 -9.17 3.03
CA ALA A 479 23.35 -8.75 4.28
C ALA A 479 22.86 -9.54 5.51
N GLY A 480 21.67 -10.16 5.44
CA GLY A 480 21.13 -10.94 6.55
C GLY A 480 21.91 -12.24 6.78
N ARG A 481 22.47 -12.42 7.98
CA ARG A 481 22.98 -13.72 8.49
C ARG A 481 21.90 -14.81 8.67
N ARG A 482 20.69 -14.62 8.13
CA ARG A 482 19.79 -15.76 7.92
C ARG A 482 20.39 -16.48 6.73
N ARG A 483 20.75 -17.75 6.87
CA ARG A 483 21.01 -18.63 5.72
C ARG A 483 19.73 -18.66 4.89
N THR A 484 19.53 -17.64 4.06
CA THR A 484 18.32 -17.49 3.26
C THR A 484 18.35 -18.62 2.26
N ASN A 485 17.27 -19.40 2.27
CA ASN A 485 16.78 -20.23 1.18
C ASN A 485 17.41 -19.76 -0.14
N GLY A 486 18.33 -20.53 -0.69
CA GLY A 486 18.98 -20.14 -1.93
C GLY A 486 17.92 -19.96 -3.00
N TRP A 487 18.07 -18.94 -3.84
CA TRP A 487 17.22 -18.74 -5.02
C TRP A 487 18.09 -18.61 -6.25
N CYS A 488 17.69 -19.25 -7.35
CA CYS A 488 18.37 -19.14 -8.63
C CYS A 488 17.32 -19.07 -9.76
N GLY A 489 17.36 -18.00 -10.53
CA GLY A 489 16.54 -17.82 -11.72
C GLY A 489 17.40 -17.35 -12.88
N ILE A 490 17.41 -18.09 -13.99
CA ILE A 490 18.20 -17.76 -15.19
C ILE A 490 17.29 -17.22 -16.31
N GLY A 491 15.98 -17.52 -16.27
CA GLY A 491 15.03 -17.23 -17.36
C GLY A 491 13.92 -16.21 -17.08
N SER A 492 13.83 -15.63 -15.88
CA SER A 492 12.66 -14.86 -15.41
C SER A 492 12.54 -13.41 -15.94
N GLY A 493 12.98 -13.19 -17.18
CA GLY A 493 12.82 -11.94 -17.89
C GLY A 493 11.83 -12.06 -19.01
N SER A 494 10.63 -11.52 -18.82
CA SER A 494 9.72 -11.20 -19.92
C SER A 494 10.39 -10.13 -20.79
N LYS A 495 11.33 -10.54 -21.66
CA LYS A 495 11.63 -9.75 -22.86
C LYS A 495 10.28 -9.62 -23.54
N LYS A 496 9.82 -8.37 -23.68
CA LYS A 496 8.55 -7.99 -24.32
C LYS A 496 8.18 -9.02 -25.39
N HIS A 497 6.89 -9.34 -25.49
CA HIS A 497 6.23 -9.69 -26.74
C HIS A 497 6.47 -8.57 -27.79
N ARG A 498 7.73 -8.34 -28.19
CA ARG A 498 8.04 -7.89 -29.52
C ARG A 498 7.70 -9.13 -30.34
N GLN A 499 6.61 -9.05 -31.11
CA GLN A 499 6.57 -9.77 -32.37
C GLN A 499 7.97 -9.61 -32.97
N LEU A 500 8.74 -10.69 -32.97
CA LEU A 500 10.01 -10.74 -33.66
C LEU A 500 9.63 -10.44 -35.11
N ARG A 501 9.96 -9.24 -35.58
CA ARG A 501 9.89 -8.94 -37.01
C ARG A 501 10.63 -10.06 -37.72
N ASN A 502 10.00 -10.63 -38.73
CA ASN A 502 10.55 -11.67 -39.58
C ASN A 502 12.05 -11.48 -39.81
N GLY A 503 12.88 -12.43 -39.35
CA GLY A 503 14.24 -12.62 -39.86
C GLY A 503 15.42 -12.60 -38.87
N GLU A 504 15.31 -12.10 -37.64
CA GLU A 504 16.46 -12.15 -36.70
C GLU A 504 16.42 -13.39 -35.80
N MET A 505 16.95 -14.49 -36.35
CA MET A 505 17.29 -15.70 -35.59
C MET A 505 18.26 -15.30 -34.47
N GLN A 506 17.81 -15.32 -33.21
CA GLN A 506 18.75 -15.28 -32.09
C GLN A 506 19.74 -16.41 -32.32
N ARG A 507 21.04 -16.11 -32.35
CA ARG A 507 22.06 -17.14 -32.16
C ARG A 507 21.83 -17.72 -30.77
N GLU A 508 21.09 -18.81 -30.71
CA GLU A 508 20.80 -19.53 -29.47
C GLU A 508 22.11 -20.14 -28.99
N LEU A 509 22.72 -19.48 -28.01
CA LEU A 509 23.87 -20.03 -27.30
C LEU A 509 23.38 -21.26 -26.52
N HIS A 510 23.87 -22.45 -26.90
CA HIS A 510 23.63 -23.68 -26.13
C HIS A 510 24.08 -23.45 -24.69
N LEU A 511 23.12 -23.44 -23.75
CA LEU A 511 23.41 -23.25 -22.34
C LEU A 511 23.56 -24.62 -21.69
N LYS A 512 24.81 -25.01 -21.39
CA LYS A 512 25.10 -26.24 -20.64
C LYS A 512 25.37 -25.91 -19.18
N ILE A 513 24.62 -26.52 -18.27
CA ILE A 513 24.91 -26.42 -16.83
C ILE A 513 26.01 -27.44 -16.49
N PRO A 514 27.17 -27.02 -15.95
CA PRO A 514 28.23 -27.96 -15.58
C PRO A 514 27.78 -28.99 -14.53
N ASN A 515 28.30 -30.21 -14.63
CA ASN A 515 27.91 -31.32 -13.73
C ASN A 515 28.10 -31.02 -12.25
N GLY A 516 29.03 -30.15 -11.86
CA GLY A 516 29.26 -29.76 -10.46
C GLY A 516 28.53 -28.50 -9.99
N PHE A 517 27.73 -27.85 -10.85
CA PHE A 517 27.18 -26.51 -10.57
C PHE A 517 26.35 -26.46 -9.28
N PHE A 518 25.53 -27.48 -9.01
CA PHE A 518 24.65 -27.51 -7.85
C PHE A 518 25.30 -28.03 -6.56
N LEU A 519 26.56 -28.48 -6.60
CA LEU A 519 27.29 -28.96 -5.41
C LEU A 519 27.46 -27.88 -4.34
N HIS A 520 27.54 -26.61 -4.76
CA HIS A 520 27.83 -25.48 -3.87
C HIS A 520 26.57 -24.73 -3.40
N MET A 521 25.37 -25.20 -3.75
CA MET A 521 24.09 -24.54 -3.43
C MET A 521 23.04 -25.50 -2.83
N PRO A 522 23.37 -26.33 -1.82
CA PRO A 522 22.45 -27.34 -1.27
C PRO A 522 21.22 -26.76 -0.56
N LEU A 523 21.25 -25.46 -0.24
CA LEU A 523 20.15 -24.73 0.41
C LEU A 523 19.18 -24.08 -0.59
N LEU A 524 19.38 -24.29 -1.89
CA LEU A 524 18.52 -23.75 -2.96
C LEU A 524 17.09 -24.30 -2.80
N ARG A 525 16.12 -23.40 -2.66
CA ARG A 525 14.69 -23.75 -2.59
C ARG A 525 13.96 -23.58 -3.91
N ILE A 526 14.47 -22.70 -4.77
CA ILE A 526 13.81 -22.28 -6.00
C ILE A 526 14.80 -22.29 -7.14
N LEU A 527 14.45 -23.04 -8.18
CA LEU A 527 15.17 -23.11 -9.43
C LEU A 527 14.21 -22.83 -10.60
N ASP A 528 14.36 -21.66 -11.21
CA ASP A 528 13.62 -21.25 -12.40
C ASP A 528 14.54 -21.22 -13.64
N LEU A 529 14.33 -22.20 -14.52
CA LEU A 529 15.06 -22.38 -15.78
C LEU A 529 14.14 -22.22 -17.01
N GLN A 530 12.94 -21.65 -16.85
CA GLN A 530 12.00 -21.53 -17.96
C GLN A 530 12.57 -20.74 -19.14
N ASN A 531 12.10 -21.04 -20.35
CA ASN A 531 12.49 -20.34 -21.58
C ASN A 531 14.01 -20.29 -21.80
N THR A 532 14.73 -21.33 -21.38
CA THR A 532 16.17 -21.47 -21.64
C THR A 532 16.44 -22.57 -22.67
N SER A 533 17.54 -22.46 -23.42
CA SER A 533 17.95 -23.47 -24.41
C SER A 533 18.69 -24.66 -23.79
N ILE A 534 18.44 -24.98 -22.51
CA ILE A 534 19.09 -26.09 -21.81
C ILE A 534 18.55 -27.43 -22.36
N GLU A 535 19.46 -28.35 -22.66
CA GLU A 535 19.15 -29.67 -23.24
C GLU A 535 19.27 -30.84 -22.24
N GLU A 536 19.97 -30.62 -21.12
CA GLU A 536 20.18 -31.63 -20.08
C GLU A 536 20.28 -30.98 -18.70
N LEU A 537 19.79 -31.68 -17.67
CA LEU A 537 20.06 -31.34 -16.28
C LEU A 537 21.24 -32.18 -15.76
N PRO A 538 22.19 -31.57 -15.03
CA PRO A 538 23.30 -32.31 -14.47
C PRO A 538 22.84 -33.24 -13.35
N VAL A 539 23.56 -34.36 -13.19
CA VAL A 539 23.37 -35.34 -12.09
C VAL A 539 23.37 -34.67 -10.71
N SER A 540 24.14 -33.59 -10.54
CA SER A 540 24.19 -32.81 -9.29
C SER A 540 22.87 -32.15 -8.88
N ILE A 541 21.84 -32.14 -9.73
CA ILE A 541 20.50 -31.67 -9.34
C ILE A 541 19.98 -32.39 -8.09
N GLY A 542 20.32 -33.67 -7.91
CA GLY A 542 19.94 -34.44 -6.72
C GLY A 542 20.52 -33.91 -5.41
N ASN A 543 21.53 -33.03 -5.46
CA ASN A 543 22.09 -32.40 -4.26
C ASN A 543 21.22 -31.26 -3.72
N LEU A 544 20.24 -30.79 -4.50
CA LEU A 544 19.32 -29.73 -4.10
C LEU A 544 18.20 -30.28 -3.20
N VAL A 545 18.56 -30.98 -2.13
CA VAL A 545 17.61 -31.68 -1.24
C VAL A 545 16.62 -30.73 -0.52
N GLN A 546 16.91 -29.42 -0.52
CA GLN A 546 16.03 -28.37 0.00
C GLN A 546 15.15 -27.72 -1.09
N LEU A 547 15.18 -28.21 -2.33
CA LEU A 547 14.42 -27.64 -3.43
C LEU A 547 12.92 -27.87 -3.21
N HIS A 548 12.14 -26.80 -3.30
CA HIS A 548 10.69 -26.84 -3.20
C HIS A 548 9.99 -26.44 -4.50
N PHE A 549 10.66 -25.67 -5.36
CA PHE A 549 10.15 -25.18 -6.64
C PHE A 549 11.13 -25.48 -7.77
N LEU A 550 10.66 -26.17 -8.80
CA LEU A 550 11.41 -26.45 -10.01
C LEU A 550 10.56 -26.13 -11.25
N GLU A 551 11.00 -25.14 -12.02
CA GLU A 551 10.34 -24.68 -13.22
C GLU A 551 11.26 -24.90 -14.43
N LEU A 552 10.86 -25.82 -15.31
CA LEU A 552 11.60 -26.27 -16.49
C LEU A 552 10.84 -25.99 -17.79
N SER A 553 9.72 -25.25 -17.74
CA SER A 553 8.86 -25.05 -18.89
C SER A 553 9.61 -24.44 -20.07
N ARG A 554 9.28 -24.87 -21.29
CA ARG A 554 9.86 -24.36 -22.53
C ARG A 554 11.39 -24.46 -22.59
N THR A 555 11.95 -25.51 -21.98
CA THR A 555 13.35 -25.92 -22.16
C THR A 555 13.47 -26.96 -23.27
N ARG A 556 14.71 -27.33 -23.64
CA ARG A 556 15.01 -28.36 -24.63
C ARG A 556 15.43 -29.69 -24.00
N ILE A 557 15.14 -29.87 -22.71
CA ILE A 557 15.55 -31.08 -21.99
C ILE A 557 14.85 -32.30 -22.61
N THR A 558 15.64 -33.32 -22.94
CA THR A 558 15.16 -34.54 -23.60
C THR A 558 14.87 -35.68 -22.61
N SER A 559 15.53 -35.68 -21.46
CA SER A 559 15.35 -36.66 -20.39
C SER A 559 15.55 -36.04 -19.02
N LEU A 560 14.75 -36.47 -18.03
CA LEU A 560 14.95 -36.09 -16.64
C LEU A 560 15.95 -37.04 -15.96
N PRO A 561 16.92 -36.53 -15.17
CA PRO A 561 17.86 -37.38 -14.44
C PRO A 561 17.16 -38.07 -13.27
N LYS A 562 17.44 -39.37 -13.07
CA LYS A 562 16.88 -40.18 -11.97
C LYS A 562 17.23 -39.62 -10.58
N GLU A 563 18.33 -38.87 -10.47
CA GLU A 563 18.79 -38.21 -9.25
C GLU A 563 17.82 -37.15 -8.74
N MET A 564 16.89 -36.66 -9.58
CA MET A 564 15.76 -35.84 -9.12
C MET A 564 14.91 -36.54 -8.05
N ALA A 565 14.99 -37.87 -7.91
CA ALA A 565 14.32 -38.60 -6.85
C ALA A 565 14.78 -38.20 -5.42
N ALA A 566 15.94 -37.55 -5.30
CA ALA A 566 16.43 -37.01 -4.04
C ALA A 566 15.71 -35.70 -3.61
N LEU A 567 14.92 -35.08 -4.50
CA LEU A 567 14.21 -33.82 -4.27
C LEU A 567 12.91 -34.01 -3.48
N VAL A 568 13.01 -34.67 -2.32
CA VAL A 568 11.85 -35.11 -1.51
C VAL A 568 10.99 -33.96 -0.96
N ASN A 569 11.51 -32.73 -0.93
CA ASN A 569 10.80 -31.53 -0.47
C ASN A 569 10.15 -30.74 -1.62
N LEU A 570 10.22 -31.24 -2.86
CA LEU A 570 9.68 -30.55 -4.02
C LEU A 570 8.16 -30.48 -3.94
N LYS A 571 7.60 -29.27 -3.95
CA LYS A 571 6.16 -28.98 -3.89
C LYS A 571 5.58 -28.61 -5.26
N TYR A 572 6.39 -27.99 -6.12
CA TYR A 572 5.99 -27.54 -7.44
C TYR A 572 6.99 -28.03 -8.49
N LEU A 573 6.47 -28.73 -9.50
CA LEU A 573 7.21 -29.15 -10.69
C LEU A 573 6.42 -28.77 -11.94
N SER A 574 7.03 -27.93 -12.79
CA SER A 574 6.49 -27.65 -14.12
C SER A 574 7.47 -28.07 -15.21
N LEU A 575 6.96 -28.89 -16.12
CA LEU A 575 7.58 -29.42 -17.33
C LEU A 575 6.85 -28.91 -18.58
N ALA A 576 6.00 -27.89 -18.46
CA ALA A 576 5.08 -27.51 -19.52
C ALA A 576 5.81 -27.09 -20.81
N PHE A 577 5.25 -27.43 -21.97
CA PHE A 577 5.78 -27.04 -23.29
C PHE A 577 7.22 -27.54 -23.56
N MET A 578 7.66 -28.62 -22.92
CA MET A 578 8.95 -29.26 -23.19
C MET A 578 8.85 -30.24 -24.36
N LYS A 579 8.72 -29.72 -25.58
CA LYS A 579 8.43 -30.48 -26.82
C LYS A 579 9.42 -31.60 -27.18
N TYR A 580 10.60 -31.62 -26.55
CA TYR A 580 11.64 -32.62 -26.81
C TYR A 580 11.77 -33.66 -25.70
N LEU A 581 10.99 -33.55 -24.61
CA LEU A 581 11.04 -34.47 -23.49
C LEU A 581 10.49 -35.83 -23.92
N ARG A 582 11.32 -36.86 -23.83
CA ARG A 582 10.96 -38.24 -24.22
C ARG A 582 11.01 -39.23 -23.06
N ILE A 583 11.84 -38.95 -22.06
CA ILE A 583 12.12 -39.91 -20.98
C ILE A 583 11.91 -39.24 -19.63
N ILE A 584 10.92 -39.75 -18.90
CA ILE A 584 10.76 -39.55 -17.46
C ILE A 584 11.10 -40.90 -16.81
N PRO A 585 12.14 -41.00 -15.96
CA PRO A 585 12.50 -42.26 -15.31
C PRO A 585 11.34 -42.84 -14.49
N ASP A 586 11.20 -44.16 -14.54
CA ASP A 586 10.20 -44.89 -13.77
C ASP A 586 10.28 -44.58 -12.27
N GLN A 587 9.12 -44.39 -11.64
CA GLN A 587 8.97 -44.07 -10.21
C GLN A 587 9.54 -42.71 -9.79
N LEU A 588 10.11 -41.91 -10.70
CA LEU A 588 10.66 -40.60 -10.36
C LEU A 588 9.58 -39.70 -9.78
N ILE A 589 8.41 -39.63 -10.40
CA ILE A 589 7.33 -38.74 -9.96
C ILE A 589 6.79 -39.19 -8.60
N SER A 590 6.56 -40.50 -8.40
CA SER A 590 6.11 -41.02 -7.08
C SER A 590 7.12 -40.81 -5.94
N SER A 591 8.40 -40.63 -6.24
CA SER A 591 9.43 -40.34 -5.23
C SER A 591 9.30 -38.92 -4.65
N LEU A 592 8.63 -37.99 -5.36
CA LEU A 592 8.41 -36.60 -4.97
C LEU A 592 7.21 -36.48 -4.01
N ARG A 593 7.34 -37.03 -2.81
CA ARG A 593 6.22 -37.23 -1.86
C ARG A 593 5.51 -35.94 -1.41
N GLU A 594 6.21 -34.81 -1.48
CA GLU A 594 5.71 -33.49 -1.09
C GLU A 594 5.05 -32.72 -2.24
N LEU A 595 5.01 -33.31 -3.45
CA LEU A 595 4.54 -32.64 -4.65
C LEU A 595 3.05 -32.30 -4.54
N GLN A 596 2.75 -31.02 -4.75
CA GLN A 596 1.40 -30.45 -4.73
C GLN A 596 0.94 -30.04 -6.14
N TRP A 597 1.87 -29.57 -6.98
CA TRP A 597 1.58 -29.09 -8.33
C TRP A 597 2.49 -29.80 -9.33
N LEU A 598 1.88 -30.45 -10.31
CA LEU A 598 2.57 -31.13 -11.40
C LEU A 598 1.99 -30.67 -12.74
N ILE A 599 2.78 -29.93 -13.53
CA ILE A 599 2.34 -29.44 -14.84
C ILE A 599 3.19 -30.09 -15.92
N MET A 600 2.58 -30.93 -16.75
CA MET A 600 3.20 -31.65 -17.86
C MET A 600 2.45 -31.41 -19.18
N MET A 601 1.74 -30.30 -19.28
CA MET A 601 0.99 -29.92 -20.49
C MET A 601 1.94 -29.65 -21.66
N ASP A 602 1.62 -30.17 -22.84
CA ASP A 602 2.37 -30.01 -24.09
C ASP A 602 3.85 -30.46 -23.97
N SER A 603 4.10 -31.52 -23.20
CA SER A 603 5.46 -31.98 -22.89
C SER A 603 5.69 -33.49 -22.96
N TYR A 604 4.73 -34.28 -22.49
CA TYR A 604 4.86 -35.74 -22.43
C TYR A 604 3.50 -36.39 -22.62
N SER A 605 3.43 -37.37 -23.53
CA SER A 605 2.23 -38.15 -23.84
C SER A 605 2.45 -39.66 -23.78
N GLY A 606 3.64 -40.12 -23.39
CA GLY A 606 4.03 -41.54 -23.33
C GLY A 606 3.52 -42.26 -22.08
N TRP A 607 2.23 -42.15 -21.76
CA TRP A 607 1.64 -42.79 -20.58
C TRP A 607 1.74 -44.32 -20.67
N LYS A 608 1.98 -44.98 -19.53
CA LYS A 608 1.98 -46.45 -19.48
C LYS A 608 0.54 -46.98 -19.59
N GLU A 609 0.26 -47.62 -20.72
CA GLU A 609 -1.02 -48.26 -21.02
C GLU A 609 -0.83 -49.78 -21.07
N GLY A 610 -1.46 -50.52 -20.14
CA GLY A 610 -1.37 -51.98 -20.09
C GLY A 610 0.01 -52.52 -19.69
N GLN A 611 0.27 -53.80 -20.02
CA GLN A 611 1.50 -54.53 -19.59
C GLN A 611 2.69 -54.42 -20.56
N SER A 612 2.61 -53.64 -21.64
CA SER A 612 3.49 -53.81 -22.81
C SER A 612 4.41 -52.64 -23.18
N CYS A 613 4.66 -51.67 -22.29
CA CYS A 613 5.55 -50.54 -22.61
C CYS A 613 6.68 -50.41 -21.56
N GLU A 614 7.93 -50.65 -21.98
CA GLU A 614 9.13 -50.36 -21.17
C GLU A 614 9.35 -48.83 -21.11
N GLY A 615 9.29 -48.27 -19.90
CA GLY A 615 9.53 -46.84 -19.63
C GLY A 615 8.27 -45.96 -19.73
N GLY A 616 8.08 -45.09 -18.75
CA GLY A 616 7.04 -44.05 -18.75
C GLY A 616 6.27 -43.91 -17.43
N VAL A 617 5.53 -42.81 -17.29
CA VAL A 617 4.75 -42.49 -16.08
C VAL A 617 3.40 -43.21 -16.12
N SER A 618 3.04 -43.93 -15.05
CA SER A 618 1.72 -44.57 -14.91
C SER A 618 0.75 -43.71 -14.11
N PHE A 619 -0.55 -43.92 -14.30
CA PHE A 619 -1.59 -43.27 -13.49
C PHE A 619 -1.48 -43.67 -12.01
N GLU A 620 -1.16 -44.93 -11.72
CA GLU A 620 -0.89 -45.43 -10.35
C GLU A 620 0.26 -44.65 -9.67
N GLU A 621 1.29 -44.27 -10.44
CA GLU A 621 2.39 -43.46 -9.94
C GLU A 621 1.90 -42.09 -9.46
N LEU A 622 1.06 -41.42 -10.26
CA LEU A 622 0.45 -40.14 -9.91
C LEU A 622 -0.54 -40.28 -8.74
N GLU A 623 -1.34 -41.34 -8.73
CA GLU A 623 -2.28 -41.67 -7.65
C GLU A 623 -1.57 -41.98 -6.33
N SER A 624 -0.27 -42.27 -6.32
CA SER A 624 0.47 -42.45 -5.07
C SER A 624 0.72 -41.12 -4.31
N LEU A 625 0.72 -39.98 -5.00
CA LEU A 625 1.15 -38.66 -4.47
C LEU A 625 0.11 -37.98 -3.58
N LYS A 626 0.14 -38.24 -2.26
CA LYS A 626 -0.94 -37.86 -1.31
C LYS A 626 -1.17 -36.36 -1.15
N ARG A 627 -0.17 -35.54 -1.49
CA ARG A 627 -0.24 -34.08 -1.37
C ARG A 627 -0.60 -33.37 -2.67
N LEU A 628 -0.76 -34.10 -3.78
CA LEU A 628 -1.07 -33.54 -5.09
C LEU A 628 -2.42 -32.81 -5.05
N LYS A 629 -2.45 -31.59 -5.59
CA LYS A 629 -3.60 -30.67 -5.60
C LYS A 629 -3.98 -30.23 -7.00
N VAL A 630 -3.00 -30.04 -7.87
CA VAL A 630 -3.23 -29.54 -9.23
C VAL A 630 -2.37 -30.31 -10.21
N ILE A 631 -3.00 -30.75 -11.30
CA ILE A 631 -2.33 -31.41 -12.40
C ILE A 631 -2.64 -30.71 -13.72
N GLY A 632 -1.61 -30.55 -14.54
CA GLY A 632 -1.74 -30.26 -15.96
C GLY A 632 -1.13 -31.39 -16.76
N MET A 633 -1.80 -31.89 -17.79
CA MET A 633 -1.31 -33.04 -18.56
C MET A 633 -1.73 -33.01 -20.03
N THR A 634 -0.95 -33.72 -20.85
CA THR A 634 -1.32 -34.04 -22.24
C THR A 634 -1.71 -35.50 -22.35
N VAL A 635 -2.82 -35.81 -23.03
CA VAL A 635 -3.22 -37.17 -23.37
C VAL A 635 -3.35 -37.30 -24.90
N SER A 636 -2.96 -38.45 -25.45
CA SER A 636 -2.97 -38.69 -26.90
C SER A 636 -3.68 -39.98 -27.32
N THR A 637 -4.24 -40.72 -26.37
CA THR A 637 -4.97 -41.96 -26.61
C THR A 637 -6.30 -41.93 -25.88
N LEU A 638 -7.27 -42.70 -26.37
CA LEU A 638 -8.56 -42.85 -25.69
C LEU A 638 -8.40 -43.54 -24.34
N ALA A 639 -7.51 -44.53 -24.24
CA ALA A 639 -7.25 -45.26 -23.00
C ALA A 639 -6.68 -44.35 -21.90
N ALA A 640 -5.71 -43.48 -22.22
CA ALA A 640 -5.18 -42.52 -21.24
C ALA A 640 -6.25 -41.51 -20.80
N LEU A 641 -7.09 -41.04 -21.72
CA LEU A 641 -8.20 -40.14 -21.40
C LEU A 641 -9.22 -40.83 -20.48
N GLN A 642 -9.59 -42.08 -20.75
CA GLN A 642 -10.51 -42.86 -19.90
C GLN A 642 -9.91 -43.10 -18.51
N ASN A 643 -8.65 -43.55 -18.42
CA ASN A 643 -7.97 -43.75 -17.14
C ASN A 643 -7.93 -42.48 -16.29
N LEU A 644 -7.75 -41.31 -16.92
CA LEU A 644 -7.82 -40.03 -16.23
C LEU A 644 -9.21 -39.73 -15.68
N CYS A 645 -10.24 -39.89 -16.53
CA CYS A 645 -11.63 -39.60 -16.18
C CYS A 645 -12.19 -40.54 -15.12
N ASP A 646 -11.80 -41.81 -15.17
CA ASP A 646 -12.24 -42.86 -14.23
C ASP A 646 -11.52 -42.77 -12.88
N SER A 647 -10.36 -42.11 -12.82
CA SER A 647 -9.63 -41.93 -11.56
C SER A 647 -10.37 -40.98 -10.62
N PRO A 648 -10.89 -41.46 -9.46
CA PRO A 648 -11.59 -40.60 -8.50
C PRO A 648 -10.64 -39.60 -7.82
N ARG A 649 -9.33 -39.76 -8.02
CA ARG A 649 -8.30 -38.91 -7.42
C ARG A 649 -7.72 -37.92 -8.40
N LEU A 650 -7.43 -38.32 -9.64
CA LEU A 650 -6.73 -37.45 -10.59
C LEU A 650 -7.68 -36.52 -11.34
N ALA A 651 -8.88 -36.99 -11.67
CA ALA A 651 -9.91 -36.16 -12.31
C ALA A 651 -10.16 -34.85 -11.52
N PRO A 652 -10.46 -34.84 -10.21
CA PRO A 652 -10.78 -33.60 -9.50
C PRO A 652 -9.59 -32.64 -9.33
N LEU A 653 -8.37 -33.11 -9.57
CA LEU A 653 -7.15 -32.30 -9.48
C LEU A 653 -6.71 -31.74 -10.84
N THR A 654 -7.29 -32.24 -11.93
CA THR A 654 -6.88 -31.86 -13.29
C THR A 654 -7.45 -30.49 -13.62
N HIS A 655 -6.55 -29.51 -13.73
CA HIS A 655 -6.91 -28.14 -14.07
C HIS A 655 -6.62 -27.82 -15.54
N TRP A 656 -5.51 -28.33 -16.07
CA TRP A 656 -5.12 -28.19 -17.47
C TRP A 656 -5.17 -29.54 -18.18
N LEU A 657 -6.02 -29.66 -19.20
CA LEU A 657 -6.10 -30.84 -20.04
C LEU A 657 -5.81 -30.48 -21.49
N HIS A 658 -4.72 -31.02 -22.02
CA HIS A 658 -4.41 -30.97 -23.45
C HIS A 658 -4.66 -32.35 -24.06
N ILE A 659 -5.49 -32.43 -25.09
CA ILE A 659 -5.70 -33.64 -25.88
C ILE A 659 -5.09 -33.40 -27.25
N GLU A 660 -4.08 -34.20 -27.58
CA GLU A 660 -3.30 -34.04 -28.80
C GLU A 660 -3.32 -35.33 -29.62
N GLY A 661 -3.73 -35.22 -30.89
CA GLY A 661 -3.54 -36.31 -31.86
C GLY A 661 -4.11 -37.65 -31.44
N CYS A 662 -5.33 -37.68 -30.89
CA CYS A 662 -6.02 -38.91 -30.48
C CYS A 662 -6.92 -39.42 -31.61
N PRO A 663 -6.49 -40.46 -32.38
CA PRO A 663 -7.16 -40.88 -33.61
C PRO A 663 -8.50 -41.57 -33.36
N ASP A 664 -8.66 -42.22 -32.20
CA ASP A 664 -9.86 -43.00 -31.87
C ASP A 664 -11.00 -42.11 -31.33
N LEU A 665 -10.74 -40.82 -31.07
CA LEU A 665 -11.72 -39.89 -30.52
C LEU A 665 -12.50 -39.17 -31.62
N THR A 666 -13.73 -39.62 -31.87
CA THR A 666 -14.62 -39.05 -32.91
C THR A 666 -15.59 -38.01 -32.37
N MET A 667 -15.92 -38.05 -31.07
CA MET A 667 -16.76 -37.09 -30.38
C MET A 667 -16.12 -36.71 -29.05
N PHE A 668 -16.14 -35.42 -28.71
CA PHE A 668 -15.70 -34.93 -27.41
C PHE A 668 -16.82 -34.11 -26.75
N ASN A 669 -17.28 -34.55 -25.58
CA ASN A 669 -18.44 -33.96 -24.91
C ASN A 669 -18.11 -33.53 -23.48
N ILE A 670 -18.29 -32.23 -23.23
CA ILE A 670 -18.20 -31.62 -21.92
C ILE A 670 -19.62 -31.21 -21.50
N PRO A 671 -20.37 -31.90 -20.59
CA PRO A 671 -19.90 -32.89 -19.60
C PRO A 671 -20.80 -34.15 -19.45
N SER A 672 -21.19 -34.84 -20.53
CA SER A 672 -22.01 -36.07 -20.38
C SER A 672 -21.49 -37.31 -21.11
N MET A 673 -21.40 -38.42 -20.34
CA MET A 673 -21.18 -39.85 -20.63
C MET A 673 -19.78 -40.41 -20.33
N ASP A 674 -18.68 -39.73 -20.67
CA ASP A 674 -17.29 -40.17 -20.30
C ASP A 674 -16.60 -39.25 -19.27
N PHE A 675 -17.23 -38.11 -18.99
CA PHE A 675 -16.84 -37.19 -17.94
C PHE A 675 -18.02 -37.15 -16.96
N HIS A 676 -17.89 -37.78 -15.80
CA HIS A 676 -18.80 -37.45 -14.71
C HIS A 676 -18.56 -35.97 -14.37
N ALA A 677 -19.51 -35.09 -14.67
CA ALA A 677 -19.38 -33.66 -14.38
C ALA A 677 -19.05 -33.36 -12.90
N GLU A 678 -19.34 -34.32 -12.01
CA GLU A 678 -18.99 -34.32 -10.60
C GLU A 678 -17.51 -34.59 -10.31
N THR A 679 -16.75 -35.23 -11.23
CA THR A 679 -15.36 -35.65 -11.00
C THR A 679 -14.33 -34.62 -11.42
N MET A 680 -14.55 -33.80 -12.45
CA MET A 680 -13.57 -32.80 -12.96
C MET A 680 -13.80 -31.38 -12.40
N SER A 681 -13.98 -31.27 -11.09
CA SER A 681 -14.38 -30.01 -10.42
C SER A 681 -13.34 -28.88 -10.46
N SER A 682 -12.10 -29.17 -10.86
CA SER A 682 -11.02 -28.17 -10.98
C SER A 682 -10.69 -27.80 -12.43
N LEU A 683 -11.38 -28.35 -13.44
CA LEU A 683 -11.00 -28.19 -14.85
C LEU A 683 -11.19 -26.74 -15.33
N GLY A 684 -10.07 -26.00 -15.42
CA GLY A 684 -10.05 -24.59 -15.78
C GLY A 684 -9.61 -24.32 -17.22
N GLN A 685 -8.85 -25.22 -17.83
CA GLN A 685 -8.39 -25.07 -19.21
C GLN A 685 -8.45 -26.38 -19.98
N ILE A 686 -8.98 -26.32 -21.20
CA ILE A 686 -9.05 -27.43 -22.14
C ILE A 686 -8.45 -26.99 -23.48
N GLN A 687 -7.54 -27.81 -24.00
CA GLN A 687 -6.95 -27.65 -25.32
C GLN A 687 -7.15 -28.92 -26.14
N LEU A 688 -7.72 -28.80 -27.34
CA LEU A 688 -7.78 -29.87 -28.33
C LEU A 688 -6.88 -29.49 -29.51
N HIS A 689 -5.94 -30.37 -29.88
CA HIS A 689 -4.99 -30.12 -30.95
C HIS A 689 -4.84 -31.31 -31.90
N ALA A 690 -4.76 -31.02 -33.20
CA ALA A 690 -4.38 -31.96 -34.25
C ALA A 690 -5.23 -33.25 -34.29
N MET A 691 -6.55 -33.12 -34.13
CA MET A 691 -7.48 -34.25 -34.10
C MET A 691 -8.09 -34.50 -35.48
N SER A 692 -7.54 -35.45 -36.24
CA SER A 692 -7.94 -35.69 -37.63
C SER A 692 -9.34 -36.30 -37.79
N GLU A 693 -9.76 -37.11 -36.82
CA GLU A 693 -11.02 -37.88 -36.85
C GLU A 693 -12.13 -37.28 -35.97
N LEU A 694 -11.85 -36.21 -35.22
CA LEU A 694 -12.83 -35.58 -34.35
C LEU A 694 -13.90 -34.86 -35.18
N GLU A 695 -15.13 -35.36 -35.15
CA GLU A 695 -16.26 -34.86 -35.92
C GLU A 695 -17.10 -33.84 -35.15
N GLU A 696 -17.19 -33.99 -33.83
CA GLU A 696 -18.06 -33.15 -33.00
C GLU A 696 -17.42 -32.81 -31.65
N VAL A 697 -17.46 -31.52 -31.31
CA VAL A 697 -17.09 -30.98 -30.01
C VAL A 697 -18.35 -30.38 -29.39
N VAL A 698 -18.86 -31.06 -28.36
CA VAL A 698 -20.06 -30.65 -27.62
C VAL A 698 -19.64 -30.00 -26.31
N ILE A 699 -20.05 -28.76 -26.08
CA ILE A 699 -19.72 -27.99 -24.88
C ILE A 699 -21.00 -27.51 -24.21
N GLY A 700 -21.10 -27.70 -22.90
CA GLY A 700 -22.25 -27.30 -22.09
C GLY A 700 -23.13 -28.48 -21.71
N ASN A 701 -24.01 -28.27 -20.73
CA ASN A 701 -24.82 -29.33 -20.13
C ASN A 701 -26.32 -29.02 -20.26
N ARG A 702 -27.16 -30.05 -20.18
CA ARG A 702 -28.61 -29.93 -19.94
C ARG A 702 -28.94 -29.71 -18.46
N GLN A 703 -28.00 -30.02 -17.56
CA GLN A 703 -28.09 -29.75 -16.12
C GLN A 703 -27.27 -28.51 -15.72
N PRO A 704 -27.63 -27.80 -14.63
CA PRO A 704 -27.01 -26.53 -14.23
C PRO A 704 -25.58 -26.63 -13.65
N ILE A 705 -24.86 -27.71 -13.91
CA ILE A 705 -23.47 -27.87 -13.45
C ILE A 705 -22.57 -26.98 -14.33
N LEU A 706 -22.26 -25.79 -13.81
CA LEU A 706 -21.35 -24.84 -14.44
C LEU A 706 -19.91 -25.28 -14.16
N LEU A 707 -19.19 -25.64 -15.22
CA LEU A 707 -17.76 -25.92 -15.12
C LEU A 707 -16.99 -24.63 -14.81
N PRO A 708 -15.92 -24.69 -14.01
CA PRO A 708 -15.05 -23.54 -13.75
C PRO A 708 -14.11 -23.23 -14.94
N LEU A 709 -14.50 -23.62 -16.15
CA LEU A 709 -13.70 -23.50 -17.37
C LEU A 709 -13.45 -22.04 -17.72
N GLN A 710 -12.19 -21.63 -17.72
CA GLN A 710 -11.73 -20.28 -18.04
C GLN A 710 -11.23 -20.18 -19.47
N ASP A 711 -10.52 -21.20 -19.94
CA ASP A 711 -9.83 -21.15 -21.22
C ASP A 711 -10.19 -22.36 -22.08
N LEU A 712 -10.70 -22.12 -23.28
CA LEU A 712 -10.98 -23.15 -24.27
C LEU A 712 -10.21 -22.89 -25.55
N GLN A 713 -9.36 -23.84 -25.93
CA GLN A 713 -8.55 -23.76 -27.14
C GLN A 713 -8.82 -24.95 -28.06
N LEU A 714 -9.26 -24.67 -29.29
CA LEU A 714 -9.54 -25.65 -30.33
C LEU A 714 -8.62 -25.38 -31.51
N SER A 715 -7.79 -26.35 -31.89
CA SER A 715 -6.79 -26.12 -32.92
C SER A 715 -6.57 -27.31 -33.84
N SER A 716 -6.48 -27.04 -35.14
CA SER A 716 -6.23 -28.07 -36.16
C SER A 716 -7.23 -29.23 -36.08
N LEU A 717 -8.53 -28.90 -36.07
CA LEU A 717 -9.64 -29.86 -36.04
C LEU A 717 -10.38 -29.83 -37.39
N PRO A 718 -9.90 -30.55 -38.42
CA PRO A 718 -10.38 -30.39 -39.80
C PRO A 718 -11.84 -30.83 -40.00
N LYS A 719 -12.31 -31.85 -39.28
CA LYS A 719 -13.68 -32.42 -39.40
C LYS A 719 -14.65 -31.89 -38.34
N ALA A 720 -14.14 -31.25 -37.28
CA ALA A 720 -14.92 -30.95 -36.10
C ALA A 720 -15.97 -29.86 -36.33
N LYS A 721 -17.19 -30.15 -35.87
CA LYS A 721 -18.29 -29.19 -35.71
C LYS A 721 -18.42 -28.83 -34.23
N LEU A 722 -18.80 -27.58 -33.96
CA LEU A 722 -18.96 -27.07 -32.61
C LEU A 722 -20.45 -27.02 -32.23
N VAL A 723 -20.81 -27.64 -31.12
CA VAL A 723 -22.19 -27.67 -30.60
C VAL A 723 -22.20 -27.17 -29.17
N TRP A 724 -23.05 -26.20 -28.89
CA TRP A 724 -23.20 -25.62 -27.54
C TRP A 724 -24.56 -26.00 -26.98
N ARG A 725 -24.58 -26.65 -25.81
CA ARG A 725 -25.85 -26.96 -25.11
C ARG A 725 -26.32 -25.74 -24.30
N ALA A 726 -27.62 -25.71 -23.99
CA ALA A 726 -28.39 -24.54 -23.53
C ALA A 726 -27.81 -23.69 -22.38
N MET A 727 -26.87 -24.21 -21.59
CA MET A 727 -26.17 -23.45 -20.53
C MET A 727 -24.69 -23.27 -20.86
N PHE A 728 -24.28 -22.01 -21.06
CA PHE A 728 -22.89 -21.62 -21.33
C PHE A 728 -22.06 -21.57 -20.04
N PRO A 729 -20.74 -21.85 -20.08
CA PRO A 729 -19.86 -21.63 -18.94
C PRO A 729 -19.80 -20.13 -18.61
N ASN A 730 -20.16 -19.78 -17.38
CA ASN A 730 -20.16 -18.37 -16.93
C ASN A 730 -18.77 -17.84 -16.61
N THR A 731 -17.78 -18.72 -16.49
CA THR A 731 -16.41 -18.43 -16.05
C THR A 731 -15.42 -18.34 -17.21
N LEU A 732 -15.85 -18.61 -18.45
CA LEU A 732 -14.98 -18.63 -19.63
C LEU A 732 -14.46 -17.22 -19.93
N ARG A 733 -13.15 -17.02 -19.90
CA ARG A 733 -12.43 -15.76 -20.14
C ARG A 733 -11.79 -15.69 -21.51
N GLU A 734 -11.30 -16.83 -22.01
CA GLU A 734 -10.66 -16.90 -23.33
C GLU A 734 -11.23 -18.05 -24.18
N LEU A 735 -11.61 -17.71 -25.41
CA LEU A 735 -12.02 -18.67 -26.44
C LEU A 735 -11.10 -18.51 -27.65
N LYS A 736 -10.35 -19.56 -27.98
CA LYS A 736 -9.45 -19.59 -29.13
C LYS A 736 -9.78 -20.75 -30.06
N ILE A 737 -10.01 -20.46 -31.34
CA ILE A 737 -10.29 -21.44 -32.39
C ILE A 737 -9.39 -21.17 -33.59
N GLU A 738 -8.56 -22.15 -33.96
CA GLU A 738 -7.50 -21.97 -34.95
C GLU A 738 -7.37 -23.16 -35.92
N GLY A 739 -7.50 -22.93 -37.23
CA GLY A 739 -7.23 -23.97 -38.23
C GLY A 739 -8.27 -25.11 -38.25
N CYS A 740 -9.54 -24.79 -37.97
CA CYS A 740 -10.64 -25.75 -37.98
C CYS A 740 -11.49 -25.57 -39.27
N GLY A 741 -11.39 -26.54 -40.19
CA GLY A 741 -11.93 -26.42 -41.55
C GLY A 741 -13.43 -26.62 -41.69
N ALA A 742 -14.06 -27.41 -40.80
CA ALA A 742 -15.48 -27.75 -40.87
C ALA A 742 -16.40 -26.85 -40.02
N ILE A 743 -15.83 -25.95 -39.21
CA ILE A 743 -16.61 -25.04 -38.36
C ILE A 743 -17.21 -23.93 -39.24
N ASP A 744 -18.49 -24.07 -39.58
CA ASP A 744 -19.24 -23.07 -40.33
C ASP A 744 -19.97 -22.07 -39.42
N ARG A 745 -20.19 -22.44 -38.15
CA ARG A 745 -20.82 -21.61 -37.11
C ARG A 745 -20.15 -21.86 -35.78
N LEU A 746 -19.95 -20.81 -34.98
CA LEU A 746 -19.41 -21.00 -33.64
C LEU A 746 -20.47 -21.57 -32.70
N ILE A 747 -21.69 -21.04 -32.70
CA ILE A 747 -22.72 -21.38 -31.72
C ILE A 747 -23.92 -22.02 -32.39
N LYS A 748 -24.02 -23.35 -32.20
CA LYS A 748 -25.20 -24.14 -32.51
C LYS A 748 -25.90 -24.57 -31.23
N LEU A 749 -27.09 -24.04 -30.97
CA LEU A 749 -27.90 -24.33 -29.77
C LEU A 749 -28.75 -25.60 -29.98
N GLU A 750 -28.68 -26.56 -29.04
CA GLU A 750 -29.58 -27.73 -29.04
C GLU A 750 -31.03 -27.32 -28.73
N GLY A 751 -31.99 -27.67 -29.61
CA GLY A 751 -33.40 -27.84 -29.22
C GLY A 751 -34.45 -26.78 -29.61
N GLU A 752 -34.13 -25.74 -30.39
CA GLU A 752 -35.14 -24.75 -30.82
C GLU A 752 -35.42 -24.78 -32.32
N ALA A 753 -36.66 -25.13 -32.69
CA ALA A 753 -37.18 -25.03 -34.04
C ALA A 753 -37.61 -23.59 -34.35
N ASN A 754 -37.08 -23.05 -35.46
CA ASN A 754 -37.72 -22.08 -36.35
C ASN A 754 -38.75 -21.12 -35.71
N GLY A 755 -38.29 -20.17 -34.88
CA GLY A 755 -39.04 -18.97 -34.54
C GLY A 755 -38.54 -17.79 -35.38
N SER A 756 -39.41 -17.15 -36.16
CA SER A 756 -39.09 -16.05 -37.08
C SER A 756 -39.03 -14.69 -36.37
N GLY A 757 -38.28 -14.57 -35.28
CA GLY A 757 -38.09 -13.31 -34.55
C GLY A 757 -36.64 -13.12 -34.08
N GLU A 758 -36.18 -11.87 -34.06
CA GLU A 758 -34.89 -11.48 -33.47
C GLU A 758 -34.86 -11.92 -31.99
N THR A 759 -34.12 -12.99 -31.70
CA THR A 759 -33.96 -13.49 -30.33
C THR A 759 -32.61 -13.00 -29.82
N VAL A 760 -32.62 -12.21 -28.76
CA VAL A 760 -31.43 -11.67 -28.10
C VAL A 760 -31.01 -12.63 -26.98
N ILE A 761 -29.75 -13.09 -27.01
CA ILE A 761 -29.25 -14.09 -26.05
C ILE A 761 -27.94 -13.59 -25.45
N THR A 762 -27.84 -13.59 -24.11
CA THR A 762 -26.57 -13.34 -23.41
C THR A 762 -25.78 -14.62 -23.30
N ILE A 763 -24.51 -14.57 -23.73
CA ILE A 763 -23.61 -15.72 -23.77
C ILE A 763 -22.25 -15.35 -23.20
N PHE A 764 -21.60 -16.31 -22.55
CA PHE A 764 -20.26 -16.16 -21.96
C PHE A 764 -20.07 -14.82 -21.21
N PRO A 765 -20.77 -14.62 -20.08
CA PRO A 765 -20.80 -13.33 -19.37
C PRO A 765 -19.41 -12.77 -19.02
N ASP A 766 -18.44 -13.65 -18.75
CA ASP A 766 -17.07 -13.29 -18.35
C ASP A 766 -16.04 -13.42 -19.50
N LEU A 767 -16.46 -13.62 -20.75
CA LEU A 767 -15.52 -13.75 -21.87
C LEU A 767 -14.85 -12.42 -22.14
N HIS A 768 -13.51 -12.40 -22.07
CA HIS A 768 -12.69 -11.22 -22.28
C HIS A 768 -12.07 -11.18 -23.67
N THR A 769 -11.65 -12.34 -24.18
CA THR A 769 -10.90 -12.46 -25.42
C THR A 769 -11.47 -13.56 -26.29
N MET A 770 -11.72 -13.24 -27.56
CA MET A 770 -12.11 -14.19 -28.59
C MET A 770 -11.10 -14.17 -29.74
N VAL A 771 -10.54 -15.33 -30.10
CA VAL A 771 -9.55 -15.48 -31.18
C VAL A 771 -10.04 -16.49 -32.20
N LEU A 772 -10.21 -16.05 -33.44
CA LEU A 772 -10.67 -16.83 -34.58
C LEU A 772 -9.63 -16.75 -35.69
N ARG A 773 -9.02 -17.89 -36.06
CA ARG A 773 -7.92 -17.90 -37.03
C ARG A 773 -8.04 -19.06 -38.00
N ARG A 774 -7.82 -18.82 -39.30
CA ARG A 774 -7.78 -19.87 -40.33
C ARG A 774 -9.04 -20.75 -40.30
N LEU A 775 -10.21 -20.10 -40.36
CA LEU A 775 -11.53 -20.74 -40.33
C LEU A 775 -12.23 -20.50 -41.67
N PRO A 776 -11.91 -21.29 -42.72
CA PRO A 776 -12.32 -21.00 -44.10
C PRO A 776 -13.84 -21.12 -44.32
N GLU A 777 -14.53 -21.94 -43.52
CA GLU A 777 -15.97 -22.19 -43.66
C GLU A 777 -16.84 -21.34 -42.73
N LEU A 778 -16.25 -20.59 -41.79
CA LEU A 778 -17.00 -19.84 -40.77
C LEU A 778 -17.83 -18.72 -41.40
N LYS A 779 -19.17 -18.87 -41.36
CA LYS A 779 -20.13 -17.92 -41.96
C LYS A 779 -20.74 -16.96 -40.95
N SER A 780 -20.99 -17.43 -39.72
CA SER A 780 -21.64 -16.66 -38.65
C SER A 780 -21.20 -17.12 -37.26
N LEU A 781 -21.40 -16.27 -36.25
CA LEU A 781 -21.14 -16.64 -34.84
C LEU A 781 -22.25 -17.54 -34.25
N SER A 782 -23.49 -17.48 -34.75
CA SER A 782 -24.62 -18.26 -34.25
C SER A 782 -25.52 -18.82 -35.35
N ASP A 783 -26.40 -19.75 -34.96
CA ASP A 783 -27.52 -20.23 -35.77
C ASP A 783 -28.65 -19.17 -35.90
N GLY A 784 -28.97 -18.80 -37.15
CA GLY A 784 -30.03 -17.82 -37.47
C GLY A 784 -29.60 -16.36 -37.34
N GLU A 785 -30.54 -15.42 -37.47
CA GLU A 785 -30.32 -13.98 -37.22
C GLU A 785 -30.53 -13.64 -35.73
N ARG A 786 -29.75 -14.28 -34.85
CA ARG A 786 -29.77 -14.02 -33.41
C ARG A 786 -28.71 -12.99 -33.03
N ILE A 787 -29.03 -12.13 -32.08
CA ILE A 787 -28.09 -11.13 -31.55
C ILE A 787 -27.44 -11.69 -30.29
N LEU A 788 -26.12 -11.77 -30.29
CA LEU A 788 -25.33 -12.30 -29.20
C LEU A 788 -24.81 -11.18 -28.30
N ILE A 789 -25.12 -11.21 -27.00
CA ILE A 789 -24.60 -10.26 -26.03
C ILE A 789 -23.40 -10.87 -25.31
N PHE A 790 -22.26 -10.18 -25.37
CA PHE A 790 -21.02 -10.48 -24.64
C PHE A 790 -20.70 -9.33 -23.66
N PRO A 791 -21.15 -9.41 -22.39
CA PRO A 791 -21.02 -8.32 -21.42
C PRO A 791 -19.59 -7.87 -21.15
N SER A 792 -18.64 -8.79 -21.10
CA SER A 792 -17.25 -8.54 -20.65
C SER A 792 -16.20 -8.57 -21.76
N LEU A 793 -16.62 -8.72 -23.03
CA LEU A 793 -15.69 -8.91 -24.14
C LEU A 793 -14.90 -7.63 -24.42
N LYS A 794 -13.57 -7.73 -24.34
CA LYS A 794 -12.62 -6.63 -24.52
C LYS A 794 -11.88 -6.70 -25.84
N THR A 795 -11.62 -7.90 -26.35
CA THR A 795 -10.77 -8.10 -27.54
C THR A 795 -11.33 -9.19 -28.44
N ILE A 796 -11.41 -8.90 -29.73
CA ILE A 796 -11.69 -9.87 -30.80
C ILE A 796 -10.49 -9.92 -31.73
N LYS A 797 -10.02 -11.11 -32.10
CA LYS A 797 -8.99 -11.31 -33.12
C LYS A 797 -9.51 -12.18 -34.25
N VAL A 798 -9.42 -11.72 -35.50
CA VAL A 798 -9.92 -12.45 -36.68
C VAL A 798 -8.89 -12.48 -37.80
N GLU A 799 -8.41 -13.67 -38.16
CA GLU A 799 -7.40 -13.91 -39.20
C GLU A 799 -7.86 -15.00 -40.16
N ASP A 800 -7.75 -14.79 -41.48
CA ASP A 800 -8.03 -15.81 -42.49
C ASP A 800 -9.39 -16.52 -42.28
N CYS A 801 -10.45 -15.70 -42.15
CA CYS A 801 -11.84 -16.13 -41.97
C CYS A 801 -12.72 -15.52 -43.10
N PRO A 802 -12.51 -15.91 -44.37
CA PRO A 802 -13.04 -15.19 -45.54
C PRO A 802 -14.57 -15.19 -45.66
N LYS A 803 -15.26 -16.20 -45.09
CA LYS A 803 -16.73 -16.30 -45.15
C LYS A 803 -17.44 -15.55 -44.01
N LEU A 804 -16.71 -15.09 -43.00
CA LEU A 804 -17.26 -14.36 -41.87
C LEU A 804 -17.46 -12.89 -42.27
N THR A 805 -18.63 -12.59 -42.83
CA THR A 805 -18.95 -11.27 -43.39
C THR A 805 -19.80 -10.40 -42.47
N LYS A 806 -20.30 -10.95 -41.36
CA LYS A 806 -21.10 -10.25 -40.33
C LYS A 806 -20.75 -10.79 -38.94
N LEU A 807 -20.72 -9.92 -37.93
CA LEU A 807 -20.49 -10.32 -36.52
C LEU A 807 -21.79 -10.48 -35.72
N MET A 808 -22.78 -9.60 -35.90
CA MET A 808 -24.08 -9.64 -35.21
C MET A 808 -23.99 -9.83 -33.68
N LEU A 809 -23.21 -8.99 -33.00
CA LEU A 809 -22.99 -9.05 -31.55
C LEU A 809 -23.12 -7.69 -30.86
N VAL A 810 -23.37 -7.71 -29.55
CA VAL A 810 -23.35 -6.56 -28.63
C VAL A 810 -22.25 -6.79 -27.60
N ALA A 811 -21.32 -5.85 -27.49
CA ALA A 811 -20.20 -5.88 -26.55
C ALA A 811 -19.79 -4.46 -26.17
N ASP A 812 -20.50 -3.87 -25.22
CA ASP A 812 -20.32 -2.46 -24.82
C ASP A 812 -18.91 -2.18 -24.25
N GLY A 813 -18.24 -3.22 -23.72
CA GLY A 813 -16.88 -3.15 -23.18
C GLY A 813 -15.76 -3.39 -24.20
N LEU A 814 -16.07 -3.57 -25.49
CA LEU A 814 -15.09 -3.92 -26.52
C LEU A 814 -14.09 -2.79 -26.74
N LYS A 815 -12.79 -3.11 -26.67
CA LYS A 815 -11.69 -2.14 -26.77
C LYS A 815 -10.96 -2.18 -28.09
N GLU A 816 -10.83 -3.36 -28.70
CA GLU A 816 -10.12 -3.52 -29.97
C GLU A 816 -10.57 -4.75 -30.75
N ILE A 817 -10.57 -4.62 -32.08
CA ILE A 817 -10.71 -5.72 -33.02
C ILE A 817 -9.41 -5.81 -33.83
N GLU A 818 -8.63 -6.86 -33.58
CA GLU A 818 -7.36 -7.11 -34.24
C GLU A 818 -7.57 -8.03 -35.45
N CYS A 819 -7.47 -7.51 -36.67
CA CYS A 819 -7.79 -8.27 -37.89
C CYS A 819 -6.95 -7.87 -39.11
N GLU A 820 -7.08 -8.64 -40.19
CA GLU A 820 -6.51 -8.31 -41.50
C GLU A 820 -7.29 -7.16 -42.14
N ARG A 821 -6.59 -6.28 -42.84
CA ARG A 821 -7.19 -5.11 -43.50
C ARG A 821 -8.22 -5.51 -44.56
N SER A 822 -7.91 -6.53 -45.36
CA SER A 822 -8.79 -7.07 -46.40
C SER A 822 -10.11 -7.58 -45.84
N TRP A 823 -10.08 -8.24 -44.68
CA TRP A 823 -11.28 -8.71 -43.98
C TRP A 823 -12.08 -7.53 -43.41
N TRP A 824 -11.41 -6.55 -42.78
CA TRP A 824 -12.05 -5.36 -42.22
C TRP A 824 -12.84 -4.56 -43.27
N GLU A 825 -12.25 -4.38 -44.46
CA GLU A 825 -12.86 -3.65 -45.57
C GLU A 825 -14.06 -4.38 -46.20
N GLN A 826 -14.11 -5.72 -46.07
CA GLN A 826 -15.20 -6.56 -46.58
C GLN A 826 -16.33 -6.78 -45.56
N LEU A 827 -16.16 -6.34 -44.31
CA LEU A 827 -17.13 -6.58 -43.25
C LEU A 827 -18.41 -5.77 -43.47
N ASN A 828 -19.55 -6.46 -43.51
CA ASN A 828 -20.85 -5.82 -43.63
C ASN A 828 -21.38 -5.41 -42.25
N TRP A 829 -21.21 -4.13 -41.92
CA TRP A 829 -21.68 -3.49 -40.68
C TRP A 829 -23.20 -3.22 -40.63
N GLY A 830 -24.03 -3.98 -41.34
CA GLY A 830 -25.45 -3.68 -41.63
C GLY A 830 -26.42 -3.37 -40.46
N ASP A 831 -25.95 -3.33 -39.21
CA ASP A 831 -26.69 -2.98 -37.99
C ASP A 831 -25.98 -1.82 -37.25
N GLU A 832 -26.73 -0.78 -36.83
CA GLU A 832 -26.21 0.40 -36.10
C GLU A 832 -25.33 0.04 -34.90
N ARG A 833 -25.63 -1.08 -34.22
CA ARG A 833 -24.87 -1.57 -33.06
C ARG A 833 -23.43 -1.93 -33.44
N THR A 834 -23.26 -2.69 -34.52
CA THR A 834 -21.93 -3.10 -35.00
C THR A 834 -21.17 -1.94 -35.65
N LYS A 835 -21.85 -0.97 -36.29
CA LYS A 835 -21.20 0.24 -36.84
C LYS A 835 -20.41 1.03 -35.79
N SER A 836 -20.85 0.99 -34.54
CA SER A 836 -20.12 1.63 -33.44
C SER A 836 -18.69 1.10 -33.30
N PHE A 837 -18.39 -0.14 -33.71
CA PHE A 837 -17.05 -0.73 -33.58
C PHE A 837 -16.05 -0.30 -34.66
N GLN A 838 -16.45 0.49 -35.66
CA GLN A 838 -15.58 0.88 -36.77
C GLN A 838 -14.31 1.65 -36.33
N HIS A 839 -14.36 2.33 -35.18
CA HIS A 839 -13.20 3.03 -34.61
C HIS A 839 -12.24 2.12 -33.82
N LEU A 840 -12.61 0.85 -33.59
CA LEU A 840 -11.86 -0.11 -32.78
C LEU A 840 -10.87 -0.96 -33.62
N TYR A 841 -10.68 -0.62 -34.89
CA TYR A 841 -9.76 -1.33 -35.78
C TYR A 841 -8.33 -1.32 -35.24
N LYS A 842 -7.72 -2.50 -35.17
CA LYS A 842 -6.29 -2.67 -34.91
C LYS A 842 -5.70 -3.59 -35.98
N PRO A 843 -4.70 -3.14 -36.75
CA PRO A 843 -4.08 -3.99 -37.76
C PRO A 843 -3.30 -5.13 -37.09
N MET A 844 -3.49 -6.37 -37.55
CA MET A 844 -2.70 -7.52 -37.08
C MET A 844 -1.22 -7.44 -37.46
N TYR A 845 -0.95 -6.87 -38.63
CA TYR A 845 0.37 -6.70 -39.20
C TYR A 845 0.67 -5.21 -39.29
N ILE A 846 1.81 -4.77 -38.74
CA ILE A 846 2.32 -3.42 -38.96
C ILE A 846 2.98 -3.43 -40.34
N ASP A 847 2.45 -2.67 -41.28
CA ASP A 847 3.07 -2.45 -42.59
C ASP A 847 4.52 -1.96 -42.48
#